data_AF-A0AAU4D4J2-F1
#
_entry.id   AF-A0AAU4D4J2-F1
#
_cell.length_a   1.000
_cell.length_b   1.000
_cell.length_c   1.000
_cell.angle_alpha   90.00
_cell.angle_beta   90.00
_cell.angle_gamma   90.00
#
_symmetry.space_group_name_H-M   'P 1'
#
loop_
_entity.id
_entity.type
_entity.pdbx_description
1 polymer ?
#
loop_
_entity_poly.entity_id
_entity_poly.type
_entity_poly.pdbx_seq_one_letter_code
_entity_poly.pdbx_strand_id
1 'polypeptide(L)'
;MSRSTRTRWRLGLTATAFLVAAASVPAPAHAEDVTDYAITVDPSAKGAKIDDTMYGVFFEDINRAADGGLYAELVQNRSFEYSTADNRAYTPLTSWAVGGTAQVVNDAGRLNERNRNYLSLGAGSAVTNAGYNTGVRVEEGKKYDFSVWARAESRTALTVTLQDADGTLAKARQVVVKGGWAKYRATFTATRTSSDGRLTVASAGAAALDEVSLFPRDTYKGHRNGLRKDLAEKIAALKPGFVRFPGGCLVNTGSMQDYSEASNWERKRSYQWKDTIGPVETRATNSNFWGYNQSYGLGYYEYFQFSEDIGAMPLPVVPALVTGCGQNRATDDEALLQRHIQDTLDLIEFANGPVTSEWGKKRARMGHPKPFHLTHLGVGNEENLPNEFFARFQKFRAAIEAKYPDIKVISNSGPDDTGTTFDTAWKLNREGRVDMVDEHYYNSPQWFLQNNDRYDSYDRGGPKVFLGEYASQGNAFKNALSEAAFMTGLERNADIVKLASYAPLLANEDYVQWSPDMIWFNNHASWNSANYETQKLFMNNVGDRVVPSTATGTPALTGPISGAVGLSTWATTAAYDDVKVTAADGTSLLTDDFSGDASKWTHTGKGSWSIQDGQYVQTDVAAENTMVSAGDTAWHDYDVKVKATKKAGKEGFLVAFGVKDTGNFYWWNLGGWNNTTSAVEQAVDGGKSSLMSKPGTIETGRAYDLEVKVRGRQVTLLLDGQEWGSFTDDKPAEPFRQVVTRDAKTGDLIVKVVNAQPVAARTAIDLGGAKVRAKARVTTLAAAPDAVNTETATPVAPVTSTFRGVAEEFSYTFPANSVTFLRIKKR
;
A
#
# COMPACT_ATOMS: atom_id res chain seq x y z
N MET A 1 42.77 7.85 -83.48
CA MET A 1 42.25 7.98 -82.10
C MET A 1 40.98 7.14 -82.01
N SER A 2 41.13 5.81 -82.02
CA SER A 2 41.19 4.85 -80.89
C SER A 2 39.80 4.26 -80.59
N ARG A 3 39.24 3.51 -81.56
CA ARG A 3 39.27 2.03 -81.77
C ARG A 3 38.12 1.33 -81.01
N SER A 4 37.00 1.01 -81.68
CA SER A 4 36.67 -0.24 -82.44
C SER A 4 36.15 -1.35 -81.50
N THR A 5 35.12 -2.19 -81.76
CA THR A 5 34.49 -2.67 -83.00
C THR A 5 33.33 -3.63 -82.69
N ARG A 6 32.24 -3.60 -83.50
CA ARG A 6 31.49 -4.73 -84.15
C ARG A 6 30.80 -5.81 -83.25
N THR A 7 29.70 -6.51 -83.57
CA THR A 7 28.94 -6.81 -84.82
C THR A 7 27.50 -7.25 -84.48
N ARG A 8 26.65 -7.16 -85.52
CA ARG A 8 25.25 -7.61 -85.75
C ARG A 8 24.87 -9.04 -85.29
N TRP A 9 23.56 -9.34 -85.22
CA TRP A 9 22.83 -10.28 -86.12
C TRP A 9 21.29 -10.18 -85.93
N ARG A 10 20.53 -10.53 -86.99
CA ARG A 10 19.06 -10.54 -87.15
C ARG A 10 18.53 -12.00 -87.18
N LEU A 11 17.19 -12.14 -87.14
CA LEU A 11 16.32 -13.31 -87.40
C LEU A 11 16.11 -14.28 -86.20
N GLY A 12 14.93 -14.84 -85.92
CA GLY A 12 13.68 -14.90 -86.71
C GLY A 12 12.44 -15.32 -85.91
N LEU A 13 11.30 -15.32 -86.61
CA LEU A 13 9.97 -15.78 -86.18
C LEU A 13 9.91 -17.28 -85.90
N THR A 14 9.03 -17.70 -84.97
CA THR A 14 8.05 -18.79 -85.19
C THR A 14 6.98 -18.83 -84.09
N ALA A 15 5.72 -18.90 -84.51
CA ALA A 15 4.53 -19.11 -83.69
C ALA A 15 4.25 -20.61 -83.55
N THR A 16 3.82 -21.12 -82.37
CA THR A 16 2.91 -22.28 -82.31
C THR A 16 2.24 -22.46 -80.94
N ALA A 17 0.91 -22.59 -80.98
CA ALA A 17 -0.01 -23.38 -80.15
C ALA A 17 0.08 -23.32 -78.61
N PHE A 18 -0.88 -22.61 -78.00
CA PHE A 18 -1.28 -22.80 -76.61
C PHE A 18 -2.18 -24.03 -76.46
N LEU A 19 -1.65 -25.06 -75.80
CA LEU A 19 -2.42 -26.17 -75.23
C LEU A 19 -2.96 -25.72 -73.87
N VAL A 20 -4.29 -25.69 -73.74
CA VAL A 20 -5.00 -25.43 -72.48
C VAL A 20 -4.88 -26.66 -71.59
N ALA A 21 -3.95 -26.62 -70.63
CA ALA A 21 -3.96 -27.49 -69.47
C ALA A 21 -4.75 -26.78 -68.36
N ALA A 22 -5.92 -27.32 -68.02
CA ALA A 22 -6.68 -26.93 -66.84
C ALA A 22 -5.90 -27.39 -65.59
N ALA A 23 -4.98 -26.54 -65.12
CA ALA A 23 -4.43 -26.64 -63.79
C ALA A 23 -5.49 -26.12 -62.82
N SER A 24 -6.11 -27.02 -62.07
CA SER A 24 -6.81 -26.70 -60.83
C SER A 24 -5.80 -26.05 -59.88
N VAL A 25 -5.72 -24.72 -59.89
CA VAL A 25 -5.00 -23.94 -58.89
C VAL A 25 -5.74 -24.16 -57.57
N PRO A 26 -5.13 -24.75 -56.54
CA PRO A 26 -5.72 -24.73 -55.21
C PRO A 26 -5.91 -23.27 -54.85
N ALA A 27 -7.12 -22.89 -54.44
CA ALA A 27 -7.32 -21.61 -53.78
C ALA A 27 -6.24 -21.46 -52.69
N PRO A 28 -5.64 -20.28 -52.51
CA PRO A 28 -4.72 -20.10 -51.39
C PRO A 28 -5.52 -20.44 -50.13
N ALA A 29 -5.13 -21.53 -49.48
CA ALA A 29 -5.58 -21.80 -48.14
C ALA A 29 -5.21 -20.56 -47.34
N HIS A 30 -6.22 -19.83 -46.86
CA HIS A 30 -6.01 -18.89 -45.77
C HIS A 30 -5.39 -19.75 -44.66
N ALA A 31 -4.07 -19.60 -44.45
CA ALA A 31 -3.46 -20.12 -43.25
C ALA A 31 -4.22 -19.41 -42.12
N GLU A 32 -5.00 -20.16 -41.34
CA GLU A 32 -5.55 -19.65 -40.10
C GLU A 32 -4.38 -19.03 -39.33
N ASP A 33 -4.51 -17.77 -38.95
CA ASP A 33 -3.50 -17.09 -38.15
C ASP A 33 -3.29 -17.94 -36.90
N VAL A 34 -2.10 -18.55 -36.75
CA VAL A 34 -1.79 -19.38 -35.59
C VAL A 34 -1.92 -18.52 -34.33
N THR A 35 -2.97 -18.74 -33.55
CA THR A 35 -3.22 -18.05 -32.29
C THR A 35 -2.53 -18.78 -31.14
N ASP A 36 -1.88 -18.01 -30.28
CA ASP A 36 -1.16 -18.51 -29.11
C ASP A 36 -2.14 -18.81 -27.95
N TYR A 37 -3.28 -18.10 -27.91
CA TYR A 37 -4.31 -18.24 -26.89
C TYR A 37 -5.73 -18.20 -27.50
N ALA A 38 -6.72 -18.71 -26.77
CA ALA A 38 -8.13 -18.48 -27.07
C ALA A 38 -8.87 -17.96 -25.83
N ILE A 39 -9.83 -17.06 -26.03
CA ILE A 39 -10.78 -16.57 -25.03
C ILE A 39 -12.18 -16.90 -25.51
N THR A 40 -12.96 -17.60 -24.70
CA THR A 40 -14.36 -17.91 -24.97
C THR A 40 -15.24 -17.24 -23.92
N VAL A 41 -16.27 -16.53 -24.37
CA VAL A 41 -17.22 -15.81 -23.51
C VAL A 41 -18.57 -16.50 -23.59
N ASP A 42 -19.22 -16.70 -22.45
CA ASP A 42 -20.62 -17.14 -22.37
C ASP A 42 -21.51 -15.96 -21.96
N PRO A 43 -22.05 -15.21 -22.94
CA PRO A 43 -22.94 -14.08 -22.66
C PRO A 43 -24.33 -14.49 -22.14
N SER A 44 -24.66 -15.79 -22.19
CA SER A 44 -25.94 -16.34 -21.75
C SER A 44 -25.94 -16.69 -20.26
N ALA A 45 -24.78 -17.06 -19.72
CA ALA A 45 -24.61 -17.35 -18.31
C ALA A 45 -24.69 -16.08 -17.45
N LYS A 46 -25.27 -16.23 -16.25
CA LYS A 46 -25.36 -15.16 -15.26
C LYS A 46 -24.18 -15.23 -14.30
N GLY A 47 -23.12 -14.49 -14.59
CA GLY A 47 -21.99 -14.32 -13.66
C GLY A 47 -22.33 -13.42 -12.46
N ALA A 48 -21.36 -13.27 -11.55
CA ALA A 48 -21.49 -12.50 -10.32
C ALA A 48 -21.86 -11.03 -10.57
N LYS A 49 -22.73 -10.47 -9.73
CA LYS A 49 -22.95 -9.02 -9.70
C LYS A 49 -21.71 -8.35 -9.11
N ILE A 50 -21.25 -7.29 -9.75
CA ILE A 50 -20.17 -6.46 -9.22
C ILE A 50 -20.82 -5.24 -8.55
N ASP A 51 -20.44 -4.98 -7.31
CA ASP A 51 -20.96 -3.84 -6.56
C ASP A 51 -20.12 -2.58 -6.86
N ASP A 52 -20.75 -1.41 -6.88
CA ASP A 52 -20.06 -0.13 -7.12
C ASP A 52 -18.97 0.14 -6.07
N THR A 53 -19.07 -0.51 -4.91
CA THR A 53 -18.10 -0.47 -3.81
C THR A 53 -16.91 -1.42 -4.01
N MET A 54 -16.85 -2.22 -5.08
CA MET A 54 -15.83 -3.25 -5.21
C MET A 54 -14.41 -2.72 -5.06
N TYR A 55 -14.11 -1.57 -5.66
CA TYR A 55 -12.79 -0.95 -5.55
C TYR A 55 -12.87 0.37 -4.82
N GLY A 56 -11.99 0.56 -3.85
CA GLY A 56 -11.90 1.79 -3.05
C GLY A 56 -10.46 2.17 -2.78
N VAL A 57 -10.28 3.08 -1.82
CA VAL A 57 -8.97 3.50 -1.35
C VAL A 57 -8.83 3.27 0.14
N PHE A 58 -7.63 2.84 0.53
CA PHE A 58 -7.18 2.77 1.90
C PHE A 58 -6.45 4.07 2.27
N PHE A 59 -6.75 4.65 3.43
CA PHE A 59 -6.05 5.83 3.93
C PHE A 59 -5.61 5.62 5.37
N GLU A 60 -4.30 5.71 5.58
CA GLU A 60 -3.68 5.92 6.88
C GLU A 60 -2.65 7.04 6.81
N ASP A 61 -2.36 7.67 7.95
CA ASP A 61 -1.30 8.69 8.04
C ASP A 61 0.08 8.01 8.16
N ILE A 62 0.53 7.42 7.05
CA ILE A 62 1.88 6.88 6.82
C ILE A 62 2.57 7.74 5.75
N ASN A 63 3.90 7.83 5.73
CA ASN A 63 4.64 8.56 4.69
C ASN A 63 4.23 10.04 4.53
N ARG A 64 3.80 10.68 5.64
CA ARG A 64 3.20 12.03 5.65
C ARG A 64 1.91 12.16 4.84
N ALA A 65 1.12 11.09 4.71
CA ALA A 65 -0.10 11.06 3.92
C ALA A 65 -1.17 12.06 4.39
N ALA A 66 -1.29 12.34 5.71
CA ALA A 66 -2.16 13.39 6.23
C ALA A 66 -1.37 14.69 6.49
N ASP A 67 -0.64 14.77 7.61
CA ASP A 67 0.09 15.97 8.01
C ASP A 67 1.33 16.18 7.14
N GLY A 68 1.30 17.21 6.29
CA GLY A 68 2.30 17.47 5.25
C GLY A 68 1.94 16.86 3.89
N GLY A 69 0.80 16.19 3.79
CA GLY A 69 0.28 15.55 2.57
C GLY A 69 -1.13 16.01 2.23
N LEU A 70 -2.12 15.11 2.36
CA LEU A 70 -3.51 15.37 1.99
C LEU A 70 -4.14 16.48 2.83
N TYR A 71 -3.73 16.68 4.08
CA TYR A 71 -4.17 17.82 4.88
C TYR A 71 -3.42 19.09 4.46
N ALA A 72 -4.15 20.16 4.12
CA ALA A 72 -3.54 21.33 3.46
C ALA A 72 -2.82 22.33 4.39
N GLU A 73 -2.64 22.02 5.68
CA GLU A 73 -1.87 22.89 6.60
C GLU A 73 -0.41 23.00 6.15
N LEU A 74 0.11 24.23 6.09
CA LEU A 74 1.49 24.48 5.68
C LEU A 74 2.44 24.71 6.85
N VAL A 75 1.92 24.90 8.07
CA VAL A 75 2.72 25.09 9.29
C VAL A 75 2.89 23.77 10.03
N GLN A 76 4.12 23.27 10.06
CA GLN A 76 4.46 22.09 10.84
C GLN A 76 4.55 22.45 12.33
N ASN A 77 4.09 21.56 13.22
CA ASN A 77 4.13 21.77 14.67
C ASN A 77 3.43 23.08 15.11
N ARG A 78 2.26 23.37 14.52
CA ARG A 78 1.53 24.64 14.69
C ARG A 78 1.17 25.05 16.12
N SER A 79 1.10 24.09 17.05
CA SER A 79 0.71 24.29 18.45
C SER A 79 1.84 23.92 19.44
N PHE A 80 3.08 23.76 18.94
CA PHE A 80 4.25 23.47 19.79
C PHE A 80 4.14 22.17 20.61
N GLU A 81 3.32 21.23 20.15
CA GLU A 81 2.99 19.98 20.84
C GLU A 81 3.99 18.83 20.58
N TYR A 82 4.93 19.02 19.66
CA TYR A 82 5.91 17.99 19.31
C TYR A 82 6.76 17.62 20.53
N SER A 83 6.96 16.32 20.73
CA SER A 83 7.69 15.80 21.87
C SER A 83 8.46 14.53 21.56
N THR A 84 9.30 14.11 22.50
CA THR A 84 10.03 12.83 22.44
C THR A 84 9.11 11.61 22.46
N ALA A 85 7.83 11.79 22.80
CA ALA A 85 6.81 10.74 22.65
C ALA A 85 6.46 10.48 21.17
N ASP A 86 6.61 11.48 20.29
CA ASP A 86 6.32 11.34 18.87
C ASP A 86 7.57 10.84 18.11
N ASN A 87 8.72 11.45 18.39
CA ASN A 87 10.01 11.08 17.82
C ASN A 87 11.13 11.51 18.78
N ARG A 88 12.16 10.67 18.98
CA ARG A 88 13.26 10.96 19.94
C ARG A 88 13.99 12.27 19.66
N ALA A 89 14.04 12.73 18.42
CA ALA A 89 14.68 13.98 18.02
C ALA A 89 13.77 15.20 18.15
N TYR A 90 12.48 15.03 18.47
CA TYR A 90 11.54 16.14 18.51
C TYR A 90 11.62 16.90 19.83
N THR A 91 11.46 18.22 19.70
CA THR A 91 11.30 19.17 20.78
C THR A 91 10.04 19.99 20.52
N PRO A 92 9.51 20.72 21.51
CA PRO A 92 8.38 21.62 21.28
C PRO A 92 8.66 22.72 20.23
N LEU A 93 9.94 23.00 19.93
CA LEU A 93 10.37 23.93 18.89
C LEU A 93 10.82 23.24 17.58
N THR A 94 10.57 21.94 17.42
CA THR A 94 10.83 21.28 16.12
C THR A 94 10.08 22.01 15.00
N SER A 95 10.79 22.27 13.91
CA SER A 95 10.37 23.09 12.76
C SER A 95 10.22 24.60 13.03
N TRP A 96 10.65 25.08 14.20
CA TRP A 96 10.63 26.50 14.56
C TRP A 96 12.04 27.02 14.88
N ALA A 97 12.45 28.09 14.21
CA ALA A 97 13.66 28.85 14.54
C ALA A 97 13.29 30.09 15.35
N VAL A 98 14.02 30.36 16.43
CA VAL A 98 13.81 31.51 17.32
C VAL A 98 14.83 32.61 17.02
N GLY A 99 14.34 33.84 16.86
CA GLY A 99 15.16 35.05 16.89
C GLY A 99 14.82 35.87 18.14
N GLY A 100 15.80 36.07 19.03
CA GLY A 100 15.57 36.73 20.33
C GLY A 100 15.21 35.74 21.43
N THR A 101 14.21 36.06 22.25
CA THR A 101 13.80 35.27 23.42
C THR A 101 12.44 34.62 23.18
N ALA A 102 12.40 33.29 23.19
CA ALA A 102 11.15 32.54 23.17
C ALA A 102 11.29 31.26 24.02
N GLN A 103 10.18 30.83 24.62
CA GLN A 103 10.10 29.61 25.42
C GLN A 103 8.75 28.95 25.20
N VAL A 104 8.73 27.64 24.98
CA VAL A 104 7.48 26.87 25.02
C VAL A 104 7.13 26.57 26.48
N VAL A 105 5.90 26.89 26.87
CA VAL A 105 5.40 26.83 28.24
C VAL A 105 4.18 25.92 28.30
N ASN A 106 4.09 25.14 29.38
CA ASN A 106 2.91 24.35 29.72
C ASN A 106 2.54 24.63 31.18
N ASP A 107 1.61 25.58 31.36
CA ASP A 107 1.11 26.00 32.67
C ASP A 107 -0.38 26.37 32.57
N ALA A 108 -0.97 26.88 33.65
CA ALA A 108 -2.38 27.28 33.69
C ALA A 108 -2.74 28.43 32.73
N GLY A 109 -1.76 29.07 32.08
CA GLY A 109 -1.95 30.12 31.09
C GLY A 109 -2.18 29.64 29.66
N ARG A 110 -2.13 28.32 29.42
CA ARG A 110 -2.39 27.68 28.12
C ARG A 110 -3.77 28.01 27.54
N LEU A 111 -3.92 27.84 26.22
CA LEU A 111 -5.16 28.13 25.53
C LEU A 111 -6.30 27.20 25.97
N ASN A 112 -5.98 25.92 26.17
CA ASN A 112 -6.92 24.89 26.65
C ASN A 112 -6.16 23.65 27.16
N GLU A 113 -6.88 22.66 27.69
CA GLU A 113 -6.27 21.42 28.22
C GLU A 113 -5.97 20.34 27.17
N ARG A 114 -6.34 20.58 25.91
CA ARG A 114 -6.22 19.61 24.80
C ARG A 114 -4.94 19.82 24.00
N ASN A 115 -4.54 21.09 23.83
CA ASN A 115 -3.20 21.51 23.41
C ASN A 115 -2.59 22.32 24.56
N ARG A 116 -1.65 21.68 25.26
CA ARG A 116 -1.18 22.11 26.58
C ARG A 116 0.02 23.04 26.51
N ASN A 117 0.70 23.10 25.37
CA ASN A 117 1.83 23.97 25.13
C ASN A 117 1.39 25.27 24.46
N TYR A 118 2.09 26.36 24.77
CA TYR A 118 2.05 27.60 24.01
C TYR A 118 3.44 28.22 23.97
N LEU A 119 3.71 29.07 22.98
CA LEU A 119 4.97 29.79 22.88
C LEU A 119 4.86 31.14 23.59
N SER A 120 5.64 31.34 24.65
CA SER A 120 5.92 32.66 25.23
C SER A 120 7.02 33.33 24.41
N LEU A 121 6.74 34.51 23.86
CA LEU A 121 7.63 35.28 23.00
C LEU A 121 7.96 36.63 23.65
N GLY A 122 9.25 36.91 23.83
CA GLY A 122 9.75 38.16 24.40
C GLY A 122 9.52 39.37 23.48
N ALA A 123 9.59 40.56 24.06
CA ALA A 123 9.53 41.80 23.28
C ALA A 123 10.67 41.86 22.24
N GLY A 124 10.35 42.28 21.02
CA GLY A 124 11.30 42.35 19.91
C GLY A 124 11.75 40.99 19.37
N SER A 125 11.12 39.89 19.77
CA SER A 125 11.48 38.53 19.35
C SER A 125 10.61 38.03 18.20
N ALA A 126 11.09 37.00 17.51
CA ALA A 126 10.41 36.38 16.38
C ALA A 126 10.57 34.86 16.39
N VAL A 127 9.63 34.19 15.73
CA VAL A 127 9.65 32.75 15.52
C VAL A 127 9.33 32.46 14.06
N THR A 128 10.11 31.59 13.42
CA THR A 128 10.04 31.27 12.00
C THR A 128 9.79 29.78 11.79
N ASN A 129 8.68 29.43 11.15
CA ASN A 129 8.37 28.04 10.81
C ASN A 129 9.08 27.64 9.51
N ALA A 130 9.65 26.43 9.52
CA ALA A 130 10.28 25.82 8.36
C ALA A 130 9.27 25.36 7.31
N GLY A 131 8.01 25.13 7.67
CA GLY A 131 7.05 24.39 6.83
C GLY A 131 7.29 22.88 6.91
N TYR A 132 6.67 22.14 5.99
CA TYR A 132 6.95 20.72 5.80
C TYR A 132 8.03 20.54 4.73
N ASN A 133 8.84 19.49 4.83
CA ASN A 133 9.81 19.08 3.82
C ASN A 133 10.82 20.22 3.50
N THR A 134 10.83 20.74 2.26
CA THR A 134 11.70 21.85 1.85
C THR A 134 11.24 23.23 2.36
N GLY A 135 9.94 23.41 2.62
CA GLY A 135 9.38 24.71 2.95
C GLY A 135 7.87 24.86 2.90
N VAL A 136 7.43 26.11 3.09
CA VAL A 136 6.05 26.54 2.84
C VAL A 136 5.88 26.77 1.34
N ARG A 137 5.14 25.89 0.66
CA ARG A 137 4.78 26.08 -0.75
C ARG A 137 3.79 27.23 -0.91
N VAL A 138 4.16 28.20 -1.74
CA VAL A 138 3.25 29.22 -2.27
C VAL A 138 3.34 29.31 -3.78
N GLU A 139 2.26 29.77 -4.41
CA GLU A 139 2.13 29.94 -5.85
C GLU A 139 1.71 31.38 -6.17
N GLU A 140 2.38 31.99 -7.14
CA GLU A 140 2.12 33.37 -7.55
C GLU A 140 0.63 33.63 -7.81
N GLY A 141 0.12 34.72 -7.25
CA GLY A 141 -1.28 35.14 -7.37
C GLY A 141 -2.27 34.36 -6.48
N LYS A 142 -1.89 33.23 -5.90
CA LYS A 142 -2.76 32.47 -4.98
C LYS A 142 -2.84 33.13 -3.60
N LYS A 143 -3.93 32.82 -2.89
CA LYS A 143 -4.24 33.38 -1.58
C LYS A 143 -4.07 32.33 -0.48
N TYR A 144 -3.51 32.78 0.64
CA TYR A 144 -3.24 31.96 1.81
C TYR A 144 -3.79 32.63 3.05
N ASP A 145 -4.53 31.89 3.86
CA ASP A 145 -5.18 32.37 5.06
C ASP A 145 -4.33 32.03 6.28
N PHE A 146 -3.77 33.07 6.89
CA PHE A 146 -3.02 33.00 8.13
C PHE A 146 -3.97 33.12 9.32
N SER A 147 -3.73 32.32 10.35
CA SER A 147 -4.30 32.57 11.68
C SER A 147 -3.34 32.23 12.80
N VAL A 148 -3.57 32.85 13.97
CA VAL A 148 -2.84 32.57 15.20
C VAL A 148 -3.75 32.83 16.38
N TRP A 149 -3.72 31.96 17.39
CA TRP A 149 -4.24 32.31 18.70
C TRP A 149 -3.15 33.07 19.45
N ALA A 150 -3.47 34.24 19.96
CA ALA A 150 -2.51 35.05 20.68
C ALA A 150 -3.12 35.76 21.90
N ARG A 151 -2.31 36.01 22.91
CA ARG A 151 -2.62 36.88 24.05
C ARG A 151 -1.42 37.77 24.38
N ALA A 152 -1.68 38.93 24.96
CA ALA A 152 -0.64 39.86 25.42
C ALA A 152 -1.20 40.77 26.51
N GLU A 153 -0.45 40.94 27.60
CA GLU A 153 -0.88 41.81 28.71
C GLU A 153 -1.01 43.28 28.25
N SER A 154 0.00 43.76 27.54
CA SER A 154 0.01 45.08 26.90
C SER A 154 -0.30 44.97 25.41
N ARG A 155 -0.87 46.03 24.84
CA ARG A 155 -1.12 46.11 23.40
C ARG A 155 0.19 45.99 22.62
N THR A 156 0.30 44.97 21.78
CA THR A 156 1.47 44.71 20.91
C THR A 156 1.02 44.42 19.48
N ALA A 157 1.91 44.65 18.51
CA ALA A 157 1.70 44.26 17.12
C ALA A 157 2.52 43.00 16.83
N LEU A 158 1.87 42.00 16.23
CA LEU A 158 2.54 40.90 15.56
C LEU A 158 2.71 41.25 14.08
N THR A 159 3.93 41.17 13.58
CA THR A 159 4.25 41.29 12.15
C THR A 159 4.50 39.89 11.59
N VAL A 160 3.75 39.53 10.56
CA VAL A 160 3.79 38.21 9.92
C VAL A 160 4.35 38.36 8.52
N THR A 161 5.40 37.61 8.21
CA THR A 161 6.06 37.64 6.91
C THR A 161 6.14 36.24 6.29
N LEU A 162 6.05 36.21 4.96
CA LEU A 162 6.37 35.04 4.14
C LEU A 162 7.56 35.41 3.28
N GLN A 163 8.64 34.64 3.38
CA GLN A 163 9.89 34.91 2.66
C GLN A 163 10.65 33.63 2.36
N ASP A 164 11.48 33.67 1.31
CA ASP A 164 12.52 32.69 1.03
C ASP A 164 13.89 33.39 0.93
N ALA A 165 14.92 32.68 0.46
CA ALA A 165 16.27 33.23 0.29
C ALA A 165 16.32 34.40 -0.72
N ASP A 166 15.40 34.44 -1.68
CA ASP A 166 15.29 35.49 -2.70
C ASP A 166 14.45 36.70 -2.24
N GLY A 167 13.95 36.66 -1.00
CA GLY A 167 13.26 37.76 -0.34
C GLY A 167 11.77 37.51 -0.09
N THR A 168 10.97 38.57 -0.01
CA THR A 168 9.56 38.45 0.38
C THR A 168 8.73 37.72 -0.68
N LEU A 169 7.85 36.82 -0.23
CA LEU A 169 6.90 36.08 -1.04
C LEU A 169 5.51 36.70 -1.06
N ALA A 170 5.21 37.57 -0.10
CA ALA A 170 3.97 38.32 -0.02
C ALA A 170 4.16 39.58 0.84
N LYS A 171 3.26 40.56 0.69
CA LYS A 171 3.24 41.73 1.56
C LYS A 171 3.06 41.33 3.02
N ALA A 172 3.95 41.80 3.90
CA ALA A 172 3.88 41.60 5.34
C ALA A 172 2.51 42.02 5.91
N ARG A 173 2.04 41.27 6.91
CA ARG A 173 0.77 41.52 7.60
C ARG A 173 1.02 41.90 9.04
N GLN A 174 0.14 42.75 9.59
CA GLN A 174 0.18 43.11 11.00
C GLN A 174 -1.16 42.81 11.66
N VAL A 175 -1.11 42.18 12.84
CA VAL A 175 -2.27 41.99 13.70
C VAL A 175 -1.96 42.57 15.08
N VAL A 176 -2.93 43.26 15.68
CA VAL A 176 -2.75 43.91 16.99
C VAL A 176 -3.38 43.03 18.06
N VAL A 177 -2.56 42.61 19.02
CA VAL A 177 -2.93 41.69 20.11
C VAL A 177 -3.03 42.47 21.42
N LYS A 178 -4.07 42.19 22.21
CA LYS A 178 -4.24 42.71 23.58
C LYS A 178 -5.17 41.80 24.39
N GLY A 179 -4.94 41.72 25.69
CA GLY A 179 -5.78 40.94 26.62
C GLY A 179 -5.56 39.44 26.52
N GLY A 180 -6.61 38.68 26.82
CA GLY A 180 -6.60 37.21 26.81
C GLY A 180 -6.55 36.59 25.41
N TRP A 181 -6.61 35.26 25.37
CA TRP A 181 -6.55 34.49 24.13
C TRP A 181 -7.66 34.88 23.15
N ALA A 182 -7.26 35.21 21.93
CA ALA A 182 -8.17 35.42 20.80
C ALA A 182 -7.52 34.95 19.49
N LYS A 183 -8.34 34.58 18.52
CA LYS A 183 -7.88 34.17 17.19
C LYS A 183 -7.77 35.39 16.26
N TYR A 184 -6.56 35.65 15.78
CA TYR A 184 -6.25 36.71 14.81
C TYR A 184 -6.07 36.10 13.43
N ARG A 185 -6.40 36.86 12.38
CA ARG A 185 -6.38 36.39 11.00
C ARG A 185 -5.80 37.43 10.06
N ALA A 186 -5.14 36.96 9.01
CA ALA A 186 -4.73 37.77 7.87
C ALA A 186 -4.76 36.92 6.59
N THR A 187 -4.75 37.57 5.43
CA THR A 187 -4.67 36.87 4.14
C THR A 187 -3.44 37.35 3.37
N PHE A 188 -2.60 36.44 2.94
CA PHE A 188 -1.52 36.71 1.99
C PHE A 188 -1.99 36.51 0.55
N THR A 189 -1.39 37.25 -0.36
CA THR A 189 -1.43 36.96 -1.80
C THR A 189 0.01 36.85 -2.23
N ALA A 190 0.41 35.68 -2.70
CA ALA A 190 1.79 35.43 -3.06
C ALA A 190 2.16 36.22 -4.33
N THR A 191 3.33 36.84 -4.33
CA THR A 191 3.86 37.63 -5.45
C THR A 191 4.88 36.86 -6.29
N ARG A 192 5.29 35.67 -5.82
CA ARG A 192 6.16 34.72 -6.51
C ARG A 192 5.78 33.30 -6.08
N THR A 193 6.08 32.32 -6.92
CA THR A 193 6.01 30.90 -6.57
C THR A 193 7.30 30.49 -5.85
N SER A 194 7.18 29.74 -4.76
CA SER A 194 8.33 29.20 -4.01
C SER A 194 7.93 27.95 -3.25
N SER A 195 8.82 26.97 -3.17
CA SER A 195 8.69 25.76 -2.33
C SER A 195 9.50 25.86 -1.04
N ASP A 196 10.33 26.89 -0.89
CA ASP A 196 11.27 27.06 0.22
C ASP A 196 10.87 28.22 1.14
N GLY A 197 9.58 28.59 1.09
CA GLY A 197 9.04 29.66 1.92
C GLY A 197 9.18 29.38 3.41
N ARG A 198 9.26 30.45 4.19
CA ARG A 198 9.29 30.45 5.65
C ARG A 198 8.27 31.45 6.17
N LEU A 199 7.51 31.03 7.18
CA LEU A 199 6.51 31.87 7.85
C LEU A 199 7.10 32.40 9.16
N THR A 200 7.32 33.71 9.26
CA THR A 200 7.81 34.34 10.49
C THR A 200 6.68 35.11 11.17
N VAL A 201 6.58 34.98 12.49
CA VAL A 201 5.76 35.82 13.36
C VAL A 201 6.69 36.55 14.33
N ALA A 202 6.80 37.88 14.18
CA ALA A 202 7.60 38.75 15.04
C ALA A 202 6.69 39.60 15.93
N SER A 203 7.02 39.79 17.21
CA SER A 203 6.25 40.61 18.14
C SER A 203 7.03 41.82 18.62
N ALA A 204 6.41 43.00 18.61
CA ALA A 204 7.05 44.23 19.10
C ALA A 204 7.20 44.23 20.64
N GLY A 205 6.19 43.75 21.36
CA GLY A 205 6.16 43.54 22.81
C GLY A 205 6.04 42.06 23.18
N ALA A 206 6.01 41.75 24.48
CA ALA A 206 5.81 40.37 24.92
C ALA A 206 4.41 39.84 24.53
N ALA A 207 4.34 38.61 24.07
CA ALA A 207 3.10 37.94 23.67
C ALA A 207 3.21 36.43 23.88
N ALA A 208 2.06 35.76 23.99
CA ALA A 208 1.98 34.31 23.88
C ALA A 208 1.24 33.93 22.59
N LEU A 209 1.74 32.90 21.91
CA LEU A 209 1.24 32.40 20.63
C LEU A 209 0.89 30.92 20.75
N ASP A 210 -0.17 30.50 20.08
CA ASP A 210 -0.56 29.11 19.92
C ASP A 210 -1.30 28.94 18.59
N GLU A 211 -1.36 27.71 18.07
CA GLU A 211 -2.12 27.34 16.87
C GLU A 211 -1.87 28.29 15.69
N VAL A 212 -0.59 28.48 15.34
CA VAL A 212 -0.14 29.26 14.19
C VAL A 212 -0.39 28.48 12.92
N SER A 213 -1.22 28.99 12.02
CA SER A 213 -1.68 28.23 10.85
C SER A 213 -1.57 29.07 9.58
N LEU A 214 -1.24 28.42 8.47
CA LEU A 214 -1.28 28.99 7.14
C LEU A 214 -1.89 27.98 6.17
N PHE A 215 -3.09 28.28 5.69
CA PHE A 215 -3.82 27.42 4.78
C PHE A 215 -3.90 28.02 3.38
N PRO A 216 -3.72 27.24 2.30
CA PRO A 216 -4.12 27.69 0.97
C PRO A 216 -5.64 27.88 0.94
N ARG A 217 -6.12 28.91 0.22
CA ARG A 217 -7.56 29.09 0.01
C ARG A 217 -8.11 28.18 -1.10
N ASP A 218 -7.24 27.71 -1.99
CA ASP A 218 -7.57 26.79 -3.09
C ASP A 218 -7.44 25.33 -2.61
N THR A 219 -8.26 24.94 -1.62
CA THR A 219 -8.39 23.55 -1.17
C THR A 219 -9.34 22.77 -2.08
N TYR A 220 -9.28 21.44 -2.01
CA TYR A 220 -10.25 20.59 -2.70
C TYR A 220 -11.69 20.99 -2.32
N LYS A 221 -12.53 21.25 -3.33
CA LYS A 221 -13.91 21.75 -3.21
C LYS A 221 -14.07 23.07 -2.41
N GLY A 222 -12.98 23.76 -2.09
CA GLY A 222 -12.99 25.02 -1.33
C GLY A 222 -13.31 24.85 0.16
N HIS A 223 -13.19 23.65 0.71
CA HIS A 223 -13.45 23.39 2.13
C HIS A 223 -12.42 24.10 3.02
N ARG A 224 -12.89 24.76 4.07
CA ARG A 224 -12.01 25.28 5.14
C ARG A 224 -11.46 24.12 5.95
N ASN A 225 -10.22 24.21 6.44
CA ASN A 225 -9.54 23.08 7.07
C ASN A 225 -9.48 21.84 6.14
N GLY A 226 -9.51 22.09 4.83
CA GLY A 226 -9.74 21.06 3.82
C GLY A 226 -8.46 20.44 3.29
N LEU A 227 -8.60 19.76 2.15
CA LEU A 227 -7.56 18.91 1.60
C LEU A 227 -6.71 19.61 0.55
N ARG A 228 -5.45 19.17 0.45
CA ARG A 228 -4.52 19.54 -0.60
C ARG A 228 -5.08 19.05 -1.94
N LYS A 229 -5.29 20.00 -2.85
CA LYS A 229 -6.18 19.84 -3.99
C LYS A 229 -5.70 18.81 -5.01
N ASP A 230 -4.41 18.83 -5.38
CA ASP A 230 -3.83 17.93 -6.38
C ASP A 230 -3.92 16.45 -5.94
N LEU A 231 -3.63 16.16 -4.67
CA LEU A 231 -3.75 14.81 -4.11
C LEU A 231 -5.21 14.34 -4.07
N ALA A 232 -6.12 15.18 -3.58
CA ALA A 232 -7.54 14.87 -3.54
C ALA A 232 -8.14 14.66 -4.95
N GLU A 233 -7.70 15.43 -5.95
CA GLU A 233 -8.12 15.26 -7.35
C GLU A 233 -7.63 13.95 -7.97
N LYS A 234 -6.40 13.51 -7.66
CA LYS A 234 -5.91 12.18 -8.08
C LYS A 234 -6.72 11.05 -7.45
N ILE A 235 -6.99 11.14 -6.14
CA ILE A 235 -7.85 10.14 -5.47
C ILE A 235 -9.26 10.13 -6.09
N ALA A 236 -9.86 11.30 -6.31
CA ALA A 236 -11.18 11.40 -6.95
C ALA A 236 -11.20 10.83 -8.38
N ALA A 237 -10.09 10.93 -9.12
CA ALA A 237 -9.98 10.41 -10.49
C ALA A 237 -9.93 8.87 -10.57
N LEU A 238 -9.67 8.19 -9.45
CA LEU A 238 -9.84 6.74 -9.32
C LEU A 238 -11.32 6.34 -9.32
N LYS A 239 -12.22 7.24 -8.89
CA LYS A 239 -13.64 6.99 -8.59
C LYS A 239 -13.83 5.83 -7.60
N PRO A 240 -13.26 5.95 -6.40
CA PRO A 240 -13.39 4.89 -5.40
C PRO A 240 -14.85 4.74 -4.96
N GLY A 241 -15.29 3.50 -4.81
CA GLY A 241 -16.59 3.17 -4.24
C GLY A 241 -16.63 3.27 -2.72
N PHE A 242 -15.47 3.22 -2.05
CA PHE A 242 -15.33 3.46 -0.62
C PHE A 242 -13.99 4.11 -0.25
N VAL A 243 -13.94 4.69 0.96
CA VAL A 243 -12.71 5.17 1.61
C VAL A 243 -12.59 4.46 2.97
N ARG A 244 -11.57 3.62 3.15
CA ARG A 244 -11.20 3.02 4.45
C ARG A 244 -10.29 3.99 5.22
N PHE A 245 -10.68 4.38 6.43
CA PHE A 245 -9.94 5.36 7.26
C PHE A 245 -10.20 5.13 8.76
N PRO A 246 -9.47 5.77 9.70
CA PRO A 246 -8.16 6.40 9.51
C PRO A 246 -7.05 5.36 9.30
N GLY A 247 -7.43 4.07 9.21
CA GLY A 247 -6.70 3.01 8.53
C GLY A 247 -5.38 2.58 9.16
N GLY A 248 -5.12 1.29 9.01
CA GLY A 248 -3.86 0.64 9.32
C GLY A 248 -3.52 0.62 10.80
N CYS A 249 -2.23 0.39 11.05
CA CYS A 249 -1.62 0.31 12.38
C CYS A 249 -1.92 1.52 13.28
N LEU A 250 -2.24 2.66 12.67
CA LEU A 250 -2.64 3.87 13.36
C LEU A 250 -3.82 3.67 14.33
N VAL A 251 -4.76 2.80 13.98
CA VAL A 251 -6.03 2.65 14.70
C VAL A 251 -5.83 1.99 16.07
N ASN A 252 -5.02 0.95 16.15
CA ASN A 252 -5.01 0.03 17.27
C ASN A 252 -3.63 -0.16 17.92
N THR A 253 -2.68 0.75 17.72
CA THR A 253 -1.36 0.73 18.40
C THR A 253 -1.29 1.68 19.59
N GLY A 254 -0.39 1.41 20.55
CA GLY A 254 -0.26 2.21 21.78
C GLY A 254 -1.28 1.83 22.86
N SER A 255 -1.44 2.70 23.86
CA SER A 255 -2.40 2.50 24.94
C SER A 255 -3.86 2.68 24.47
N MET A 256 -4.80 2.12 25.23
CA MET A 256 -6.25 2.24 24.97
C MET A 256 -6.90 3.38 25.80
N GLN A 257 -6.07 4.24 26.42
CA GLN A 257 -6.51 5.30 27.31
C GLN A 257 -7.02 6.53 26.54
N ASP A 258 -7.82 7.35 27.22
CA ASP A 258 -8.23 8.66 26.72
C ASP A 258 -7.13 9.71 26.89
N TYR A 259 -7.38 10.95 26.45
CA TYR A 259 -6.49 12.09 26.70
C TYR A 259 -7.08 12.95 27.83
N SER A 260 -6.68 12.65 29.07
CA SER A 260 -7.21 13.26 30.28
C SER A 260 -6.14 13.40 31.36
N GLU A 261 -6.43 14.14 32.43
CA GLU A 261 -5.56 14.20 33.61
C GLU A 261 -5.36 12.81 34.24
N ALA A 262 -6.39 11.96 34.22
CA ALA A 262 -6.34 10.61 34.79
C ALA A 262 -5.38 9.70 34.01
N SER A 263 -5.31 9.84 32.69
CA SER A 263 -4.33 9.14 31.84
C SER A 263 -2.96 9.84 31.77
N ASN A 264 -2.79 10.94 32.52
CA ASN A 264 -1.63 11.83 32.45
C ASN A 264 -1.36 12.34 31.03
N TRP A 265 -2.43 12.63 30.27
CA TRP A 265 -2.39 13.20 28.92
C TRP A 265 -1.49 12.40 27.97
N GLU A 266 -1.60 11.08 28.02
CA GLU A 266 -0.76 10.18 27.22
C GLU A 266 -0.90 10.44 25.71
N ARG A 267 0.23 10.49 24.99
CA ARG A 267 0.28 10.71 23.54
C ARG A 267 0.49 9.43 22.73
N LYS A 268 0.90 8.30 23.33
CA LYS A 268 1.18 7.04 22.62
C LYS A 268 0.02 6.07 22.74
N ARG A 269 -1.06 6.38 22.05
CA ARG A 269 -2.35 5.72 22.23
C ARG A 269 -3.05 5.47 20.90
N SER A 270 -3.97 4.51 20.92
CA SER A 270 -4.86 4.15 19.81
C SER A 270 -5.62 5.37 19.29
N TYR A 271 -6.05 5.33 18.02
CA TYR A 271 -6.72 6.47 17.40
C TYR A 271 -8.11 6.72 18.02
N GLN A 272 -8.30 7.89 18.63
CA GLN A 272 -9.54 8.25 19.33
C GLN A 272 -10.35 9.24 18.49
N TRP A 273 -11.39 8.76 17.79
CA TRP A 273 -12.13 9.59 16.82
C TRP A 273 -12.72 10.87 17.41
N LYS A 274 -13.19 10.84 18.67
CA LYS A 274 -13.76 12.00 19.38
C LYS A 274 -12.75 13.14 19.54
N ASP A 275 -11.47 12.83 19.56
CA ASP A 275 -10.39 13.80 19.70
C ASP A 275 -10.09 14.52 18.37
N THR A 276 -10.72 14.08 17.28
CA THR A 276 -10.48 14.56 15.91
C THR A 276 -11.60 15.45 15.37
N ILE A 277 -12.63 15.74 16.16
CA ILE A 277 -13.78 16.54 15.74
C ILE A 277 -13.92 17.83 16.56
N GLY A 278 -14.57 18.83 15.96
CA GLY A 278 -14.67 20.17 16.52
C GLY A 278 -13.52 21.08 16.08
N PRO A 279 -13.37 22.25 16.75
CA PRO A 279 -12.32 23.20 16.41
C PRO A 279 -10.93 22.58 16.58
N VAL A 280 -10.07 22.80 15.59
CA VAL A 280 -8.70 22.24 15.54
C VAL A 280 -7.89 22.57 16.78
N GLU A 281 -7.99 23.81 17.28
CA GLU A 281 -7.28 24.24 18.50
C GLU A 281 -7.68 23.47 19.78
N THR A 282 -8.69 22.60 19.72
CA THR A 282 -9.16 21.76 20.84
C THR A 282 -8.96 20.25 20.59
N ARG A 283 -8.29 19.88 19.50
CA ARG A 283 -8.01 18.49 19.12
C ARG A 283 -6.67 18.07 19.73
N ALA A 284 -6.71 17.11 20.65
CA ALA A 284 -5.51 16.65 21.33
C ALA A 284 -4.63 15.86 20.36
N THR A 285 -3.42 16.35 20.11
CA THR A 285 -2.47 15.70 19.20
C THR A 285 -1.99 14.35 19.76
N ASN A 286 -1.54 13.47 18.86
CA ASN A 286 -1.13 12.10 19.19
C ASN A 286 0.24 11.76 18.61
N SER A 287 0.87 10.71 19.13
CA SER A 287 2.04 10.07 18.53
C SER A 287 1.57 9.21 17.36
N ASN A 288 2.19 9.37 16.20
CA ASN A 288 1.97 8.54 15.03
C ASN A 288 2.85 7.27 15.16
N PHE A 289 2.27 6.09 14.95
CA PHE A 289 2.98 4.81 14.92
C PHE A 289 4.20 4.84 13.99
N TRP A 290 4.11 5.57 12.88
CA TRP A 290 5.15 5.74 11.86
C TRP A 290 6.26 6.73 12.24
N GLY A 291 6.36 7.11 13.52
CA GLY A 291 7.53 7.83 14.06
C GLY A 291 7.49 9.35 13.92
N TYR A 292 6.29 9.93 13.84
CA TYR A 292 6.07 11.39 13.83
C TYR A 292 4.82 11.78 14.64
N ASN A 293 4.37 13.03 14.54
CA ASN A 293 3.25 13.59 15.30
C ASN A 293 1.97 13.64 14.45
N GLN A 294 0.82 13.36 15.05
CA GLN A 294 -0.50 13.53 14.46
C GLN A 294 -1.19 14.77 15.04
N SER A 295 -1.46 15.75 14.18
CA SER A 295 -2.14 16.99 14.57
C SER A 295 -3.65 16.79 14.77
N TYR A 296 -4.21 15.72 14.20
CA TYR A 296 -5.66 15.51 14.03
C TYR A 296 -6.38 16.67 13.33
N GLY A 297 -5.65 17.48 12.56
CA GLY A 297 -6.22 18.50 11.70
C GLY A 297 -7.10 17.90 10.59
N LEU A 298 -6.67 16.76 10.04
CA LEU A 298 -7.50 15.85 9.24
C LEU A 298 -8.09 14.78 10.16
N GLY A 299 -9.36 14.96 10.53
CA GLY A 299 -10.10 14.09 11.44
C GLY A 299 -11.30 13.42 10.80
N TYR A 300 -12.11 12.75 11.62
CA TYR A 300 -13.26 11.97 11.14
C TYR A 300 -14.27 12.80 10.36
N TYR A 301 -14.55 14.04 10.77
CA TYR A 301 -15.45 14.92 10.00
C TYR A 301 -14.91 15.18 8.58
N GLU A 302 -13.63 15.47 8.47
CA GLU A 302 -12.98 15.74 7.19
C GLU A 302 -12.92 14.48 6.30
N TYR A 303 -12.70 13.29 6.87
CA TYR A 303 -12.78 12.02 6.12
C TYR A 303 -14.20 11.70 5.62
N PHE A 304 -15.23 11.93 6.45
CA PHE A 304 -16.63 11.77 6.04
C PHE A 304 -17.00 12.77 4.93
N GLN A 305 -16.60 14.04 5.07
CA GLN A 305 -16.82 15.06 4.06
C GLN A 305 -16.12 14.70 2.74
N PHE A 306 -14.88 14.21 2.80
CA PHE A 306 -14.15 13.79 1.60
C PHE A 306 -14.80 12.59 0.91
N SER A 307 -15.25 11.59 1.69
CA SER A 307 -15.99 10.44 1.16
C SER A 307 -17.24 10.89 0.40
N GLU A 308 -18.02 11.82 0.97
CA GLU A 308 -19.19 12.42 0.32
C GLU A 308 -18.82 13.20 -0.96
N ASP A 309 -17.76 14.02 -0.91
CA ASP A 309 -17.32 14.86 -2.04
C ASP A 309 -16.95 14.06 -3.30
N ILE A 310 -16.41 12.85 -3.11
CA ILE A 310 -15.98 11.96 -4.19
C ILE A 310 -17.02 10.87 -4.51
N GLY A 311 -18.15 10.84 -3.79
CA GLY A 311 -19.23 9.87 -3.98
C GLY A 311 -18.92 8.46 -3.48
N ALA A 312 -18.02 8.33 -2.50
CA ALA A 312 -17.60 7.08 -1.91
C ALA A 312 -18.32 6.80 -0.59
N MET A 313 -18.52 5.51 -0.29
CA MET A 313 -18.96 5.06 1.03
C MET A 313 -17.85 5.25 2.07
N PRO A 314 -18.10 5.92 3.21
CA PRO A 314 -17.13 5.96 4.30
C PRO A 314 -17.05 4.60 5.01
N LEU A 315 -15.83 4.12 5.25
CA LEU A 315 -15.55 2.89 6.00
C LEU A 315 -14.55 3.19 7.13
N PRO A 316 -15.02 3.73 8.27
CA PRO A 316 -14.19 3.94 9.45
C PRO A 316 -13.77 2.62 10.10
N VAL A 317 -12.56 2.58 10.66
CA VAL A 317 -12.01 1.47 11.45
C VAL A 317 -11.74 1.97 12.87
N VAL A 318 -12.22 1.23 13.89
CA VAL A 318 -12.10 1.58 15.31
C VAL A 318 -11.25 0.57 16.09
N PRO A 319 -10.56 0.98 17.17
CA PRO A 319 -9.75 0.06 17.98
C PRO A 319 -10.58 -1.02 18.69
N ALA A 320 -10.02 -2.23 18.77
CA ALA A 320 -10.66 -3.40 19.37
C ALA A 320 -10.05 -3.82 20.72
N LEU A 321 -9.23 -2.97 21.36
CA LEU A 321 -8.49 -3.25 22.60
C LEU A 321 -7.47 -4.40 22.50
N VAL A 322 -7.13 -4.82 21.29
CA VAL A 322 -6.02 -5.70 20.99
C VAL A 322 -5.14 -4.96 20.00
N THR A 323 -3.86 -4.82 20.33
CA THR A 323 -2.94 -4.09 19.45
C THR A 323 -2.42 -5.01 18.34
N GLY A 324 -2.55 -4.57 17.08
CA GLY A 324 -1.95 -5.21 15.91
C GLY A 324 -0.52 -4.75 15.64
N CYS A 325 -0.08 -4.93 14.39
CA CYS A 325 1.18 -4.39 13.85
C CYS A 325 2.43 -4.65 14.70
N GLY A 326 2.55 -5.87 15.21
CA GLY A 326 3.70 -6.35 15.97
C GLY A 326 3.73 -5.97 17.45
N GLN A 327 2.76 -5.20 17.97
CA GLN A 327 2.68 -4.92 19.42
C GLN A 327 2.02 -6.06 20.20
N ASN A 328 1.02 -6.74 19.60
CA ASN A 328 0.45 -8.02 20.03
C ASN A 328 0.07 -8.07 21.52
N ARG A 329 -0.68 -7.08 22.01
CA ARG A 329 -1.14 -6.95 23.39
C ARG A 329 -2.66 -6.85 23.47
N ALA A 330 -3.27 -7.72 24.28
CA ALA A 330 -4.67 -7.62 24.64
C ALA A 330 -4.82 -6.83 25.95
N THR A 331 -5.56 -5.72 25.92
CA THR A 331 -5.88 -4.95 27.13
C THR A 331 -7.10 -5.56 27.81
N ASP A 332 -6.91 -6.09 29.02
CA ASP A 332 -7.97 -6.67 29.85
C ASP A 332 -8.50 -5.64 30.85
N ASP A 333 -9.36 -4.75 30.36
CA ASP A 333 -10.02 -3.71 31.15
C ASP A 333 -11.46 -3.55 30.63
N GLU A 334 -12.42 -4.00 31.44
CA GLU A 334 -13.84 -3.98 31.06
C GLU A 334 -14.38 -2.54 30.98
N ALA A 335 -13.90 -1.60 31.80
CA ALA A 335 -14.36 -0.21 31.75
C ALA A 335 -13.89 0.48 30.46
N LEU A 336 -12.64 0.24 30.05
CA LEU A 336 -12.15 0.69 28.75
C LEU A 336 -12.91 0.02 27.60
N LEU A 337 -13.18 -1.28 27.69
CA LEU A 337 -13.93 -1.97 26.66
C LEU A 337 -15.33 -1.35 26.45
N GLN A 338 -16.04 -1.10 27.55
CA GLN A 338 -17.35 -0.44 27.50
C GLN A 338 -17.26 0.99 26.95
N ARG A 339 -16.21 1.75 27.31
CA ARG A 339 -15.96 3.09 26.74
C ARG A 339 -15.80 3.04 25.23
N HIS A 340 -14.96 2.15 24.71
CA HIS A 340 -14.70 2.06 23.26
C HIS A 340 -15.91 1.54 22.48
N ILE A 341 -16.69 0.62 23.06
CA ILE A 341 -17.99 0.21 22.50
C ILE A 341 -18.93 1.42 22.41
N GLN A 342 -19.06 2.19 23.50
CA GLN A 342 -19.91 3.39 23.50
C GLN A 342 -19.41 4.44 22.50
N ASP A 343 -18.10 4.68 22.44
CA ASP A 343 -17.48 5.59 21.47
C ASP A 343 -17.79 5.16 20.03
N THR A 344 -17.90 3.85 19.76
CA THR A 344 -18.29 3.32 18.44
C THR A 344 -19.77 3.56 18.14
N LEU A 345 -20.65 3.35 19.12
CA LEU A 345 -22.09 3.67 18.97
C LEU A 345 -22.33 5.17 18.76
N ASP A 346 -21.51 6.01 19.40
CA ASP A 346 -21.51 7.45 19.27
C ASP A 346 -21.00 7.91 17.91
N LEU A 347 -20.01 7.23 17.34
CA LEU A 347 -19.55 7.47 15.97
C LEU A 347 -20.66 7.19 14.94
N ILE A 348 -21.39 6.09 15.13
CA ILE A 348 -22.54 5.78 14.25
C ILE A 348 -23.64 6.84 14.41
N GLU A 349 -23.90 7.31 15.63
CA GLU A 349 -24.85 8.42 15.85
C GLU A 349 -24.34 9.75 15.26
N PHE A 350 -23.04 10.03 15.34
CA PHE A 350 -22.43 11.19 14.70
C PHE A 350 -22.64 11.15 13.19
N ALA A 351 -22.44 9.99 12.57
CA ALA A 351 -22.60 9.83 11.12
C ALA A 351 -24.07 9.87 10.68
N ASN A 352 -24.95 9.18 11.39
CA ASN A 352 -26.31 8.88 10.91
C ASN A 352 -27.45 9.51 11.72
N GLY A 353 -27.19 9.91 12.97
CA GLY A 353 -28.20 10.38 13.91
C GLY A 353 -28.88 11.69 13.47
N PRO A 354 -30.12 11.92 13.94
CA PRO A 354 -30.83 13.17 13.68
C PRO A 354 -30.15 14.34 14.40
N VAL A 355 -30.36 15.56 13.91
CA VAL A 355 -29.78 16.78 14.52
C VAL A 355 -30.26 17.06 15.96
N THR A 356 -31.24 16.30 16.45
CA THR A 356 -31.77 16.35 17.81
C THR A 356 -31.03 15.42 18.78
N SER A 357 -30.27 14.44 18.28
CA SER A 357 -29.42 13.58 19.11
C SER A 357 -28.15 14.33 19.54
N GLU A 358 -27.40 13.77 20.48
CA GLU A 358 -26.16 14.38 20.96
C GLU A 358 -25.14 14.54 19.83
N TRP A 359 -24.84 13.45 19.13
CA TRP A 359 -23.78 13.43 18.13
C TRP A 359 -24.25 13.94 16.77
N GLY A 360 -25.51 13.75 16.39
CA GLY A 360 -26.09 14.38 15.20
C GLY A 360 -26.14 15.91 15.33
N LYS A 361 -26.36 16.44 16.54
CA LYS A 361 -26.26 17.89 16.83
C LYS A 361 -24.82 18.39 16.74
N LYS A 362 -23.83 17.60 17.19
CA LYS A 362 -22.40 17.93 17.04
C LYS A 362 -22.02 18.01 15.55
N ARG A 363 -22.40 17.01 14.74
CA ARG A 363 -22.22 17.01 13.28
C ARG A 363 -22.85 18.26 12.64
N ALA A 364 -24.09 18.57 12.97
CA ALA A 364 -24.80 19.75 12.47
C ALA A 364 -24.10 21.07 12.80
N ARG A 365 -23.60 21.22 14.04
CA ARG A 365 -22.83 22.41 14.47
C ARG A 365 -21.50 22.55 13.75
N MET A 366 -20.92 21.45 13.28
CA MET A 366 -19.71 21.47 12.46
C MET A 366 -19.97 21.85 11.00
N GLY A 367 -21.24 22.06 10.62
CA GLY A 367 -21.63 22.54 9.29
C GLY A 367 -22.34 21.49 8.43
N HIS A 368 -22.55 20.27 8.93
CA HIS A 368 -23.16 19.19 8.16
C HIS A 368 -24.40 18.60 8.88
N PRO A 369 -25.60 19.19 8.68
CA PRO A 369 -26.81 18.71 9.36
C PRO A 369 -27.32 17.38 8.81
N LYS A 370 -27.01 17.02 7.56
CA LYS A 370 -27.50 15.78 6.94
C LYS A 370 -26.68 14.57 7.43
N PRO A 371 -27.25 13.36 7.47
CA PRO A 371 -26.48 12.14 7.69
C PRO A 371 -25.40 11.92 6.61
N PHE A 372 -24.29 11.29 6.97
CA PHE A 372 -23.25 10.81 6.04
C PHE A 372 -23.57 9.43 5.44
N HIS A 373 -24.64 8.77 5.89
CA HIS A 373 -25.08 7.46 5.41
C HIS A 373 -24.02 6.35 5.59
N LEU A 374 -23.43 6.29 6.79
CA LEU A 374 -22.53 5.21 7.19
C LEU A 374 -23.27 3.86 7.15
N THR A 375 -22.68 2.86 6.49
CA THR A 375 -23.27 1.50 6.35
C THR A 375 -22.32 0.37 6.76
N HIS A 376 -21.00 0.63 6.77
CA HIS A 376 -19.97 -0.36 7.12
C HIS A 376 -19.02 0.24 8.13
N LEU A 377 -18.54 -0.56 9.08
CA LEU A 377 -17.55 -0.15 10.08
C LEU A 377 -16.64 -1.34 10.40
N GLY A 378 -15.33 -1.12 10.39
CA GLY A 378 -14.33 -2.12 10.81
C GLY A 378 -14.06 -2.02 12.32
N VAL A 379 -13.92 -3.16 12.98
CA VAL A 379 -13.49 -3.24 14.39
C VAL A 379 -12.16 -3.99 14.44
N GLY A 380 -11.08 -3.29 14.79
CA GLY A 380 -9.72 -3.82 14.78
C GLY A 380 -9.02 -3.71 13.42
N ASN A 381 -7.71 -3.94 13.43
CA ASN A 381 -6.83 -3.98 12.26
C ASN A 381 -5.64 -4.92 12.52
N GLU A 382 -5.50 -6.00 11.75
CA GLU A 382 -4.32 -6.88 11.80
C GLU A 382 -3.95 -7.44 13.19
N GLU A 383 -4.93 -7.93 13.95
CA GLU A 383 -4.67 -8.50 15.26
C GLU A 383 -4.01 -9.90 15.17
N ASN A 384 -2.79 -10.03 15.70
CA ASN A 384 -2.07 -11.31 15.80
C ASN A 384 -2.53 -12.23 16.95
N LEU A 385 -3.52 -11.81 17.73
CA LEU A 385 -4.10 -12.56 18.84
C LEU A 385 -5.57 -12.89 18.49
N PRO A 386 -5.82 -13.88 17.61
CA PRO A 386 -7.12 -14.05 16.97
C PRO A 386 -8.23 -14.41 17.96
N ASN A 387 -7.94 -15.17 19.02
CA ASN A 387 -8.94 -15.55 20.02
C ASN A 387 -9.35 -14.35 20.90
N GLU A 388 -8.36 -13.61 21.38
CA GLU A 388 -8.54 -12.43 22.22
C GLU A 388 -9.23 -11.29 21.46
N PHE A 389 -8.87 -11.12 20.19
CA PHE A 389 -9.53 -10.17 19.29
C PHE A 389 -10.98 -10.58 19.07
N PHE A 390 -11.23 -11.83 18.65
CA PHE A 390 -12.57 -12.25 18.28
C PHE A 390 -13.56 -12.18 19.46
N ALA A 391 -13.11 -12.52 20.67
CA ALA A 391 -13.91 -12.37 21.88
C ALA A 391 -14.36 -10.92 22.13
N ARG A 392 -13.51 -9.92 21.83
CA ARG A 392 -13.85 -8.49 21.92
C ARG A 392 -14.71 -8.05 20.75
N PHE A 393 -14.36 -8.45 19.53
CA PHE A 393 -15.16 -8.19 18.32
C PHE A 393 -16.62 -8.59 18.51
N GLN A 394 -16.89 -9.77 19.09
CA GLN A 394 -18.26 -10.22 19.37
C GLN A 394 -19.03 -9.27 20.30
N LYS A 395 -18.37 -8.68 21.31
CA LYS A 395 -18.99 -7.69 22.20
C LYS A 395 -19.31 -6.38 21.46
N PHE A 396 -18.40 -5.88 20.62
CA PHE A 396 -18.66 -4.71 19.76
C PHE A 396 -19.82 -4.97 18.81
N ARG A 397 -19.76 -6.07 18.05
CA ARG A 397 -20.78 -6.46 17.09
C ARG A 397 -22.16 -6.56 17.74
N ALA A 398 -22.26 -7.27 18.86
CA ALA A 398 -23.53 -7.43 19.57
C ALA A 398 -24.13 -6.08 20.02
N ALA A 399 -23.30 -5.16 20.54
CA ALA A 399 -23.75 -3.83 20.95
C ALA A 399 -24.19 -2.97 19.75
N ILE A 400 -23.47 -3.05 18.63
CA ILE A 400 -23.79 -2.32 17.40
C ILE A 400 -25.09 -2.85 16.80
N GLU A 401 -25.23 -4.16 16.59
CA GLU A 401 -26.42 -4.77 16.00
C GLU A 401 -27.68 -4.52 16.84
N ALA A 402 -27.55 -4.45 18.17
CA ALA A 402 -28.66 -4.14 19.06
C ALA A 402 -29.21 -2.71 18.87
N LYS A 403 -28.38 -1.74 18.46
CA LYS A 403 -28.78 -0.33 18.31
C LYS A 403 -28.93 0.11 16.85
N TYR A 404 -28.13 -0.47 15.96
CA TYR A 404 -28.00 -0.12 14.54
C TYR A 404 -27.90 -1.40 13.69
N PRO A 405 -28.98 -2.19 13.57
CA PRO A 405 -28.97 -3.50 12.91
C PRO A 405 -28.62 -3.45 11.42
N ASP A 406 -28.69 -2.27 10.78
CA ASP A 406 -28.35 -2.08 9.37
C ASP A 406 -26.85 -1.84 9.11
N ILE A 407 -26.03 -1.67 10.17
CA ILE A 407 -24.59 -1.49 10.04
C ILE A 407 -23.91 -2.86 9.91
N LYS A 408 -23.14 -3.03 8.83
CA LYS A 408 -22.27 -4.19 8.66
C LYS A 408 -20.98 -4.00 9.43
N VAL A 409 -20.73 -4.88 10.39
CA VAL A 409 -19.52 -4.86 11.23
C VAL A 409 -18.49 -5.81 10.63
N ILE A 410 -17.36 -5.25 10.20
CA ILE A 410 -16.28 -5.98 9.52
C ILE A 410 -15.23 -6.43 10.55
N SER A 411 -14.90 -7.72 10.52
CA SER A 411 -13.80 -8.34 11.27
C SER A 411 -12.55 -8.44 10.39
N ASN A 412 -11.42 -8.91 10.90
CA ASN A 412 -10.21 -9.17 10.10
C ASN A 412 -9.65 -10.58 10.28
N SER A 413 -8.67 -10.94 9.44
CA SER A 413 -7.94 -12.22 9.45
C SER A 413 -6.50 -12.13 9.95
N GLY A 414 -6.11 -11.05 10.63
CA GLY A 414 -4.70 -10.77 10.95
C GLY A 414 -3.92 -10.14 9.78
N PRO A 415 -2.60 -9.93 9.93
CA PRO A 415 -1.76 -9.20 8.96
C PRO A 415 -1.32 -10.00 7.73
N ASP A 416 -1.43 -11.33 7.75
CA ASP A 416 -0.84 -12.21 6.75
C ASP A 416 -1.90 -12.87 5.85
N ASP A 417 -1.49 -13.32 4.66
CA ASP A 417 -2.35 -14.01 3.69
C ASP A 417 -2.52 -15.51 3.94
N THR A 418 -1.81 -16.04 4.95
CA THR A 418 -1.71 -17.47 5.26
C THR A 418 -1.18 -17.69 6.68
N GLY A 419 -1.14 -18.94 7.12
CA GLY A 419 -0.56 -19.36 8.40
C GLY A 419 -1.58 -19.43 9.55
N THR A 420 -1.08 -19.82 10.73
CA THR A 420 -1.95 -20.20 11.86
C THR A 420 -2.87 -19.08 12.33
N THR A 421 -2.40 -17.83 12.34
CA THR A 421 -3.23 -16.65 12.71
C THR A 421 -4.37 -16.48 11.72
N PHE A 422 -4.05 -16.46 10.42
CA PHE A 422 -5.02 -16.35 9.33
C PHE A 422 -6.07 -17.46 9.38
N ASP A 423 -5.64 -18.71 9.48
CA ASP A 423 -6.52 -19.89 9.52
C ASP A 423 -7.45 -19.87 10.74
N THR A 424 -6.92 -19.48 11.90
CA THR A 424 -7.69 -19.39 13.15
C THR A 424 -8.71 -18.27 13.06
N ALA A 425 -8.32 -17.09 12.58
CA ALA A 425 -9.22 -15.95 12.43
C ALA A 425 -10.34 -16.27 11.43
N TRP A 426 -10.04 -16.88 10.27
CA TRP A 426 -11.06 -17.32 9.31
C TRP A 426 -12.00 -18.39 9.87
N LYS A 427 -11.48 -19.34 10.65
CA LYS A 427 -12.32 -20.30 11.36
C LYS A 427 -13.30 -19.60 12.30
N LEU A 428 -12.81 -18.71 13.16
CA LEU A 428 -13.63 -17.95 14.11
C LEU A 428 -14.70 -17.10 13.40
N ASN A 429 -14.31 -16.39 12.34
CA ASN A 429 -15.23 -15.56 11.55
C ASN A 429 -16.35 -16.38 10.88
N ARG A 430 -16.04 -17.58 10.37
CA ARG A 430 -17.06 -18.51 9.83
C ARG A 430 -17.99 -19.04 10.91
N GLU A 431 -17.44 -19.50 12.03
CA GLU A 431 -18.23 -20.03 13.16
C GLU A 431 -19.14 -18.96 13.77
N GLY A 432 -18.66 -17.71 13.87
CA GLY A 432 -19.43 -16.56 14.34
C GLY A 432 -20.31 -15.90 13.28
N ARG A 433 -20.37 -16.43 12.05
CA ARG A 433 -21.22 -15.91 10.95
C ARG A 433 -21.07 -14.41 10.76
N VAL A 434 -19.83 -13.95 10.63
CA VAL A 434 -19.53 -12.53 10.36
C VAL A 434 -19.94 -12.19 8.92
N ASP A 435 -20.42 -10.98 8.67
CA ASP A 435 -20.83 -10.55 7.33
C ASP A 435 -19.66 -10.47 6.36
N MET A 436 -18.52 -9.97 6.84
CA MET A 436 -17.34 -9.69 6.03
C MET A 436 -16.04 -9.76 6.83
N VAL A 437 -14.97 -10.26 6.21
CA VAL A 437 -13.63 -10.39 6.78
C VAL A 437 -12.64 -9.59 5.94
N ASP A 438 -11.85 -8.75 6.61
CA ASP A 438 -10.74 -7.97 6.05
C ASP A 438 -9.47 -8.83 5.96
N GLU A 439 -8.92 -9.01 4.75
CA GLU A 439 -7.68 -9.70 4.42
C GLU A 439 -6.63 -8.72 3.89
N HIS A 440 -5.36 -8.94 4.20
CA HIS A 440 -4.25 -8.03 3.87
C HIS A 440 -3.05 -8.79 3.25
N TYR A 441 -2.53 -8.35 2.10
CA TYR A 441 -1.42 -9.02 1.38
C TYR A 441 -0.31 -8.07 0.92
N TYR A 442 0.93 -8.34 1.31
CA TYR A 442 2.10 -7.68 0.74
C TYR A 442 3.07 -8.72 0.19
N ASN A 443 2.93 -9.08 -1.08
CA ASN A 443 3.57 -10.25 -1.67
C ASN A 443 4.35 -9.96 -2.96
N SER A 444 5.16 -10.90 -3.42
CA SER A 444 5.93 -10.75 -4.67
C SER A 444 5.02 -10.72 -5.91
N PRO A 445 5.44 -10.10 -7.04
CA PRO A 445 4.70 -10.19 -8.31
C PRO A 445 4.40 -11.64 -8.74
N GLN A 446 5.34 -12.56 -8.48
CA GLN A 446 5.18 -13.98 -8.74
C GLN A 446 3.99 -14.57 -7.97
N TRP A 447 3.86 -14.24 -6.67
CA TRP A 447 2.74 -14.71 -5.86
C TRP A 447 1.39 -14.23 -6.42
N PHE A 448 1.28 -12.98 -6.88
CA PHE A 448 0.05 -12.48 -7.50
C PHE A 448 -0.31 -13.25 -8.78
N LEU A 449 0.68 -13.57 -9.61
CA LEU A 449 0.49 -14.40 -10.80
C LEU A 449 0.12 -15.85 -10.46
N GLN A 450 0.59 -16.38 -9.33
CA GLN A 450 0.27 -17.72 -8.86
C GLN A 450 -1.08 -17.79 -8.11
N ASN A 451 -1.60 -16.68 -7.61
CA ASN A 451 -2.80 -16.66 -6.74
C ASN A 451 -4.03 -16.02 -7.37
N ASN A 452 -4.05 -15.88 -8.69
CA ASN A 452 -5.22 -15.37 -9.40
C ASN A 452 -6.49 -16.23 -9.18
N ASP A 453 -6.36 -17.51 -8.82
CA ASP A 453 -7.45 -18.43 -8.49
C ASP A 453 -7.81 -18.49 -6.98
N ARG A 454 -7.17 -17.67 -6.14
CA ARG A 454 -7.26 -17.76 -4.67
C ARG A 454 -8.70 -17.85 -4.15
N TYR A 455 -9.58 -17.01 -4.69
CA TYR A 455 -10.97 -16.91 -4.26
C TYR A 455 -11.91 -17.90 -4.97
N ASP A 456 -11.45 -18.56 -6.03
CA ASP A 456 -12.28 -19.46 -6.85
C ASP A 456 -12.80 -20.66 -6.02
N SER A 457 -12.13 -21.02 -4.93
CA SER A 457 -12.50 -22.14 -4.04
C SER A 457 -13.20 -21.72 -2.73
N TYR A 458 -13.30 -20.43 -2.44
CA TYR A 458 -13.87 -19.95 -1.17
C TYR A 458 -15.36 -20.31 -1.05
N ASP A 459 -15.86 -20.48 0.17
CA ASP A 459 -17.26 -20.82 0.42
C ASP A 459 -18.18 -19.63 0.10
N ARG A 460 -19.08 -19.80 -0.87
CA ARG A 460 -20.03 -18.77 -1.31
C ARG A 460 -21.17 -18.52 -0.31
N GLY A 461 -21.39 -19.46 0.62
CA GLY A 461 -22.34 -19.34 1.72
C GLY A 461 -21.76 -18.73 2.99
N GLY A 462 -20.43 -18.52 3.05
CA GLY A 462 -19.74 -17.95 4.19
C GLY A 462 -19.67 -16.42 4.21
N PRO A 463 -18.87 -15.85 5.14
CA PRO A 463 -18.55 -14.43 5.18
C PRO A 463 -18.03 -13.92 3.82
N LYS A 464 -18.34 -12.67 3.49
CA LYS A 464 -17.76 -11.99 2.33
C LYS A 464 -16.33 -11.53 2.60
N VAL A 465 -15.59 -11.25 1.54
CA VAL A 465 -14.21 -10.79 1.64
C VAL A 465 -14.14 -9.29 1.38
N PHE A 466 -13.43 -8.61 2.26
CA PHE A 466 -12.81 -7.31 2.02
C PHE A 466 -11.30 -7.54 1.89
N LEU A 467 -10.71 -7.23 0.74
CA LEU A 467 -9.26 -7.16 0.60
C LEU A 467 -8.79 -5.73 0.93
N GLY A 468 -8.70 -5.39 2.22
CA GLY A 468 -8.47 -4.02 2.68
C GLY A 468 -7.10 -3.46 2.35
N GLU A 469 -6.10 -4.32 2.19
CA GLU A 469 -4.74 -3.93 1.85
C GLU A 469 -4.12 -4.94 0.88
N TYR A 470 -3.64 -4.48 -0.27
CA TYR A 470 -2.75 -5.30 -1.09
C TYR A 470 -1.74 -4.49 -1.91
N ALA A 471 -0.52 -5.01 -2.04
CA ALA A 471 0.48 -4.50 -2.98
C ALA A 471 1.54 -5.56 -3.33
N SER A 472 2.12 -5.44 -4.53
CA SER A 472 3.15 -6.37 -5.03
C SER A 472 4.60 -5.94 -4.72
N GLN A 473 4.81 -5.21 -3.63
CA GLN A 473 6.13 -4.80 -3.11
C GLN A 473 7.00 -3.93 -4.07
N GLY A 474 6.43 -3.33 -5.12
CA GLY A 474 7.12 -2.36 -5.98
C GLY A 474 6.18 -1.51 -6.84
N ASN A 475 6.75 -0.48 -7.48
CA ASN A 475 6.03 0.41 -8.40
C ASN A 475 6.48 0.32 -9.88
N ALA A 476 7.31 -0.67 -10.23
CA ALA A 476 7.64 -0.93 -11.62
C ALA A 476 6.45 -1.54 -12.37
N PHE A 477 6.45 -1.47 -13.69
CA PHE A 477 5.29 -1.93 -14.45
C PHE A 477 5.00 -3.43 -14.30
N LYS A 478 6.01 -4.27 -14.04
CA LYS A 478 5.83 -5.70 -13.72
C LYS A 478 5.00 -5.92 -12.45
N ASN A 479 5.14 -5.05 -11.45
CA ASN A 479 4.34 -5.06 -10.23
C ASN A 479 2.87 -4.77 -10.58
N ALA A 480 2.63 -3.68 -11.30
CA ALA A 480 1.30 -3.29 -11.75
C ALA A 480 0.65 -4.34 -12.67
N LEU A 481 1.43 -5.06 -13.50
CA LEU A 481 0.94 -6.16 -14.35
C LEU A 481 0.51 -7.38 -13.53
N SER A 482 1.28 -7.75 -12.51
CA SER A 482 0.93 -8.87 -11.63
C SER A 482 -0.34 -8.59 -10.81
N GLU A 483 -0.48 -7.36 -10.30
CA GLU A 483 -1.68 -6.90 -9.62
C GLU A 483 -2.87 -6.86 -10.57
N ALA A 484 -2.70 -6.39 -11.82
CA ALA A 484 -3.75 -6.42 -12.84
C ALA A 484 -4.26 -7.84 -13.08
N ALA A 485 -3.35 -8.83 -13.18
CA ALA A 485 -3.73 -10.22 -13.36
C ALA A 485 -4.59 -10.69 -12.18
N PHE A 486 -4.16 -10.43 -10.95
CA PHE A 486 -4.92 -10.77 -9.74
C PHE A 486 -6.26 -10.05 -9.64
N MET A 487 -6.35 -8.79 -10.08
CA MET A 487 -7.60 -8.03 -10.14
C MET A 487 -8.65 -8.69 -11.06
N THR A 488 -8.23 -9.46 -12.08
CA THR A 488 -9.17 -10.27 -12.87
C THR A 488 -9.83 -11.37 -12.02
N GLY A 489 -9.08 -11.98 -11.11
CA GLY A 489 -9.57 -12.93 -10.11
C GLY A 489 -10.51 -12.29 -9.09
N LEU A 490 -10.23 -11.04 -8.69
CA LEU A 490 -11.15 -10.28 -7.83
C LEU A 490 -12.50 -10.08 -8.51
N GLU A 491 -12.52 -9.59 -9.75
CA GLU A 491 -13.79 -9.35 -10.47
C GLU A 491 -14.53 -10.65 -10.76
N ARG A 492 -13.81 -11.70 -11.17
CA ARG A 492 -14.39 -13.04 -11.41
C ARG A 492 -15.14 -13.56 -10.19
N ASN A 493 -14.67 -13.23 -8.98
CA ASN A 493 -15.24 -13.65 -7.70
C ASN A 493 -15.99 -12.51 -6.97
N ALA A 494 -16.57 -11.55 -7.70
CA ALA A 494 -17.32 -10.43 -7.10
C ALA A 494 -18.58 -10.85 -6.31
N ASP A 495 -18.97 -12.12 -6.34
CA ASP A 495 -20.00 -12.72 -5.48
C ASP A 495 -19.54 -12.90 -4.02
N ILE A 496 -18.22 -12.98 -3.79
CA ILE A 496 -17.59 -13.10 -2.47
C ILE A 496 -16.66 -11.94 -2.14
N VAL A 497 -15.84 -11.46 -3.06
CA VAL A 497 -14.99 -10.29 -2.87
C VAL A 497 -15.83 -9.05 -3.12
N LYS A 498 -16.09 -8.29 -2.06
CA LYS A 498 -17.03 -7.16 -2.09
C LYS A 498 -16.36 -5.80 -2.02
N LEU A 499 -15.15 -5.75 -1.49
CA LEU A 499 -14.35 -4.54 -1.30
C LEU A 499 -12.88 -4.92 -1.54
N ALA A 500 -12.11 -4.05 -2.18
CA ALA A 500 -10.67 -4.20 -2.39
C ALA A 500 -9.99 -2.84 -2.47
N SER A 501 -8.84 -2.66 -1.81
CA SER A 501 -8.05 -1.43 -1.85
C SER A 501 -6.55 -1.70 -1.86
N TYR A 502 -5.84 -1.04 -2.78
CA TYR A 502 -4.38 -0.98 -2.75
C TYR A 502 -3.91 -0.19 -1.52
N ALA A 503 -2.79 -0.61 -0.92
CA ALA A 503 -2.17 0.07 0.20
C ALA A 503 -0.63 0.04 0.13
N PRO A 504 0.07 1.07 0.63
CA PRO A 504 -0.47 2.38 1.04
C PRO A 504 -0.79 3.32 -0.13
N LEU A 505 -1.61 4.34 0.13
CA LEU A 505 -2.15 5.22 -0.90
C LEU A 505 -1.21 6.36 -1.31
N LEU A 506 -0.58 7.02 -0.33
CA LEU A 506 0.20 8.25 -0.54
C LEU A 506 1.59 8.11 0.07
N ALA A 507 2.62 8.51 -0.66
CA ALA A 507 3.96 8.72 -0.12
C ALA A 507 4.55 10.08 -0.48
N ASN A 508 5.04 10.78 0.55
CA ASN A 508 5.95 11.89 0.34
C ASN A 508 7.36 11.34 0.06
N GLU A 509 7.97 11.74 -1.06
CA GLU A 509 9.28 11.21 -1.47
C GLU A 509 10.42 11.49 -0.46
N ASP A 510 10.29 12.55 0.34
CA ASP A 510 11.29 12.94 1.33
C ASP A 510 11.15 12.13 2.65
N TYR A 511 10.03 11.45 2.87
CA TYR A 511 9.69 10.80 4.14
C TYR A 511 9.00 9.45 3.95
N VAL A 512 9.74 8.46 3.46
CA VAL A 512 9.24 7.12 3.18
C VAL A 512 9.54 6.18 4.35
N GLN A 513 8.51 5.81 5.12
CA GLN A 513 8.56 4.74 6.13
C GLN A 513 8.21 3.37 5.52
N TRP A 514 7.36 3.35 4.50
CA TRP A 514 6.97 2.16 3.76
C TRP A 514 6.93 2.46 2.26
N SER A 515 7.24 1.46 1.44
CA SER A 515 7.09 1.52 -0.01
C SER A 515 6.78 0.11 -0.53
N PRO A 516 6.08 -0.06 -1.65
CA PRO A 516 5.63 0.94 -2.64
C PRO A 516 4.34 1.69 -2.26
N ASP A 517 3.97 2.72 -3.04
CA ASP A 517 2.77 3.53 -2.82
C ASP A 517 2.05 3.88 -4.13
N MET A 518 0.74 4.14 -4.06
CA MET A 518 -0.05 4.42 -5.27
C MET A 518 0.21 5.82 -5.85
N ILE A 519 0.26 6.86 -5.01
CA ILE A 519 0.47 8.25 -5.43
C ILE A 519 1.67 8.82 -4.67
N TRP A 520 2.64 9.34 -5.41
CA TRP A 520 3.82 9.96 -4.85
C TRP A 520 3.73 11.48 -4.95
N PHE A 521 4.33 12.18 -3.99
CA PHE A 521 4.30 13.63 -3.97
C PHE A 521 5.47 14.27 -3.22
N ASN A 522 5.63 15.56 -3.45
CA ASN A 522 6.48 16.45 -2.67
C ASN A 522 5.74 17.78 -2.44
N ASN A 523 6.44 18.82 -2.01
CA ASN A 523 5.83 20.13 -1.74
C ASN A 523 5.21 20.79 -2.97
N HIS A 524 5.64 20.43 -4.19
CA HIS A 524 5.23 21.16 -5.38
C HIS A 524 4.54 20.37 -6.48
N ALA A 525 4.67 19.06 -6.46
CA ALA A 525 4.13 18.16 -7.45
C ALA A 525 3.56 16.89 -6.80
N SER A 526 2.80 16.16 -7.60
CA SER A 526 2.36 14.81 -7.30
C SER A 526 2.24 14.01 -8.61
N TRP A 527 2.64 12.74 -8.59
CA TRP A 527 2.63 11.85 -9.74
C TRP A 527 2.06 10.48 -9.40
N ASN A 528 1.70 9.75 -10.44
CA ASN A 528 1.00 8.48 -10.35
C ASN A 528 2.00 7.35 -10.56
N SER A 529 2.00 6.33 -9.71
CA SER A 529 2.80 5.12 -9.97
C SER A 529 2.23 4.31 -11.17
N ALA A 530 2.98 3.31 -11.63
CA ALA A 530 2.46 2.35 -12.60
C ALA A 530 1.20 1.63 -12.07
N ASN A 531 1.19 1.32 -10.77
CA ASN A 531 0.07 0.68 -10.08
C ASN A 531 -1.16 1.59 -10.08
N TYR A 532 -1.00 2.89 -9.82
CA TYR A 532 -2.12 3.84 -9.93
C TYR A 532 -2.77 3.80 -11.31
N GLU A 533 -1.98 3.81 -12.39
CA GLU A 533 -2.55 3.82 -13.74
C GLU A 533 -3.33 2.52 -14.03
N THR A 534 -2.82 1.37 -13.56
CA THR A 534 -3.54 0.09 -13.61
C THR A 534 -4.83 0.11 -12.78
N GLN A 535 -4.75 0.50 -11.51
CA GLN A 535 -5.89 0.59 -10.60
C GLN A 535 -6.97 1.49 -11.19
N LYS A 536 -6.59 2.70 -11.61
CA LYS A 536 -7.47 3.66 -12.26
C LYS A 536 -8.15 3.07 -13.50
N LEU A 537 -7.44 2.28 -14.30
CA LEU A 537 -8.00 1.67 -15.50
C LEU A 537 -9.07 0.63 -15.17
N PHE A 538 -8.84 -0.24 -14.19
CA PHE A 538 -9.84 -1.19 -13.68
C PHE A 538 -11.03 -0.48 -13.04
N MET A 539 -10.78 0.43 -12.10
CA MET A 539 -11.81 1.17 -11.35
C MET A 539 -12.72 2.02 -12.25
N ASN A 540 -12.20 2.56 -13.35
CA ASN A 540 -13.01 3.31 -14.31
C ASN A 540 -13.73 2.44 -15.36
N ASN A 541 -13.52 1.12 -15.35
CA ASN A 541 -14.08 0.19 -16.33
C ASN A 541 -14.58 -1.12 -15.71
N VAL A 542 -15.03 -1.11 -14.46
CA VAL A 542 -15.47 -2.32 -13.71
C VAL A 542 -16.60 -3.07 -14.43
N GLY A 543 -17.67 -2.38 -14.82
CA GLY A 543 -18.92 -3.01 -15.25
C GLY A 543 -19.77 -3.47 -14.05
N ASP A 544 -20.99 -3.94 -14.29
CA ASP A 544 -21.98 -4.24 -13.23
C ASP A 544 -22.14 -5.75 -12.97
N ARG A 545 -21.67 -6.57 -13.90
CA ARG A 545 -21.80 -8.02 -13.83
C ARG A 545 -20.70 -8.72 -14.61
N VAL A 546 -20.15 -9.77 -14.03
CA VAL A 546 -19.25 -10.69 -14.71
C VAL A 546 -20.01 -11.42 -15.81
N VAL A 547 -19.41 -11.51 -16.98
CA VAL A 547 -19.84 -12.41 -18.05
C VAL A 547 -18.86 -13.58 -18.02
N PRO A 548 -19.31 -14.81 -17.69
CA PRO A 548 -18.41 -15.95 -17.59
C PRO A 548 -17.56 -16.10 -18.85
N SER A 549 -16.27 -16.29 -18.65
CA SER A 549 -15.29 -16.37 -19.74
C SER A 549 -14.11 -17.24 -19.34
N THR A 550 -13.58 -18.01 -20.28
CA THR A 550 -12.38 -18.83 -20.10
C THR A 550 -11.28 -18.37 -21.05
N ALA A 551 -10.03 -18.63 -20.68
CA ALA A 551 -8.89 -18.50 -21.57
C ALA A 551 -8.09 -19.80 -21.53
N THR A 552 -7.39 -20.11 -22.63
CA THR A 552 -6.42 -21.20 -22.64
C THR A 552 -5.33 -20.96 -21.60
N GLY A 553 -4.94 -22.01 -20.86
CA GLY A 553 -3.89 -21.92 -19.86
C GLY A 553 -2.53 -21.61 -20.47
N THR A 554 -1.70 -20.87 -19.74
CA THR A 554 -0.28 -20.71 -20.08
C THR A 554 0.47 -22.01 -19.74
N PRO A 555 1.30 -22.56 -20.64
CA PRO A 555 2.14 -23.71 -20.30
C PRO A 555 3.03 -23.40 -19.09
N ALA A 556 2.92 -24.20 -18.03
CA ALA A 556 3.78 -24.09 -16.87
C ALA A 556 5.19 -24.62 -17.22
N LEU A 557 6.18 -23.74 -17.22
CA LEU A 557 7.59 -24.13 -17.32
C LEU A 557 8.16 -24.16 -15.89
N THR A 558 8.24 -25.33 -15.27
CA THR A 558 8.91 -25.45 -13.97
C THR A 558 9.97 -26.55 -13.99
N GLY A 559 11.24 -26.14 -13.93
CA GLY A 559 12.36 -27.02 -13.60
C GLY A 559 12.48 -27.26 -12.08
N PRO A 560 13.40 -28.13 -11.64
CA PRO A 560 13.68 -28.34 -10.22
C PRO A 560 14.15 -27.03 -9.56
N ILE A 561 14.00 -26.92 -8.24
CA ILE A 561 14.67 -25.90 -7.46
C ILE A 561 16.18 -26.11 -7.64
N SER A 562 16.83 -25.09 -8.18
CA SER A 562 18.28 -25.11 -8.39
C SER A 562 18.92 -23.88 -7.77
N GLY A 563 20.15 -24.03 -7.32
CA GLY A 563 20.95 -22.93 -6.80
C GLY A 563 21.97 -23.37 -5.76
N ALA A 564 22.89 -22.45 -5.48
CA ALA A 564 23.84 -22.53 -4.39
C ALA A 564 23.13 -22.51 -3.02
N VAL A 565 23.92 -22.62 -1.95
CA VAL A 565 23.45 -22.51 -0.55
C VAL A 565 23.96 -21.23 0.09
N GLY A 566 23.33 -20.79 1.17
CA GLY A 566 23.75 -19.58 1.88
C GLY A 566 23.47 -19.59 3.37
N LEU A 567 24.12 -18.66 4.06
CA LEU A 567 23.94 -18.37 5.49
C LEU A 567 23.56 -16.89 5.61
N SER A 568 22.65 -16.53 6.51
CA SER A 568 22.22 -15.14 6.67
C SER A 568 21.67 -14.88 8.07
N THR A 569 21.63 -13.61 8.47
CA THR A 569 20.96 -13.14 9.69
C THR A 569 20.06 -11.94 9.36
N TRP A 570 19.16 -11.61 10.29
CA TRP A 570 18.35 -10.41 10.24
C TRP A 570 18.29 -9.77 11.63
N ALA A 571 18.85 -8.58 11.82
CA ALA A 571 18.92 -7.88 13.12
C ALA A 571 19.39 -8.78 14.30
N THR A 572 20.34 -9.68 14.01
CA THR A 572 20.89 -10.67 14.95
C THR A 572 22.30 -11.08 14.57
N THR A 573 23.08 -11.49 15.57
CA THR A 573 24.38 -12.17 15.39
C THR A 573 24.23 -13.68 15.55
N ALA A 574 24.85 -14.44 14.66
CA ALA A 574 24.84 -15.90 14.69
C ALA A 574 26.17 -16.48 14.24
N ALA A 575 26.51 -17.64 14.79
CA ALA A 575 27.65 -18.44 14.36
C ALA A 575 27.16 -19.68 13.62
N TYR A 576 27.85 -20.00 12.54
CA TYR A 576 27.59 -21.18 11.71
C TYR A 576 28.81 -22.08 11.68
N ASP A 577 28.55 -23.38 11.65
CA ASP A 577 29.57 -24.41 11.70
C ASP A 577 29.08 -25.68 10.99
N ASP A 578 30.00 -26.60 10.68
CA ASP A 578 29.72 -27.92 10.11
C ASP A 578 28.80 -27.90 8.87
N VAL A 579 29.05 -26.98 7.91
CA VAL A 579 28.29 -26.93 6.66
C VAL A 579 28.64 -28.11 5.76
N LYS A 580 27.63 -28.88 5.36
CA LYS A 580 27.76 -29.97 4.39
C LYS A 580 26.62 -29.96 3.38
N VAL A 581 26.95 -29.94 2.09
CA VAL A 581 26.01 -30.08 0.98
C VAL A 581 26.28 -31.40 0.26
N THR A 582 25.27 -32.24 0.14
CA THR A 582 25.37 -33.58 -0.47
C THR A 582 24.34 -33.73 -1.57
N ALA A 583 24.74 -34.19 -2.76
CA ALA A 583 23.82 -34.52 -3.85
C ALA A 583 22.96 -35.74 -3.51
N ALA A 584 21.85 -35.93 -4.24
CA ALA A 584 20.94 -37.06 -4.03
C ALA A 584 21.60 -38.45 -4.15
N ASP A 585 22.69 -38.56 -4.92
CA ASP A 585 23.46 -39.80 -5.06
C ASP A 585 24.50 -40.04 -3.94
N GLY A 586 24.60 -39.12 -2.97
CA GLY A 586 25.55 -39.17 -1.87
C GLY A 586 26.88 -38.45 -2.13
N THR A 587 27.07 -37.85 -3.31
CA THR A 587 28.28 -37.08 -3.65
C THR A 587 28.37 -35.81 -2.80
N SER A 588 29.52 -35.57 -2.17
CA SER A 588 29.76 -34.33 -1.43
C SER A 588 29.98 -33.16 -2.39
N LEU A 589 29.09 -32.16 -2.36
CA LEU A 589 29.16 -30.96 -3.19
C LEU A 589 29.94 -29.83 -2.49
N LEU A 590 29.75 -29.66 -1.18
CA LEU A 590 30.45 -28.68 -0.35
C LEU A 590 30.63 -29.24 1.07
N THR A 591 31.79 -29.00 1.66
CA THR A 591 32.03 -29.18 3.09
C THR A 591 32.86 -28.02 3.61
N ASP A 592 32.45 -27.43 4.74
CA ASP A 592 33.16 -26.37 5.43
C ASP A 592 32.86 -26.41 6.93
N ASP A 593 33.90 -26.64 7.74
CA ASP A 593 33.84 -26.62 9.21
C ASP A 593 34.44 -25.32 9.78
N PHE A 594 34.79 -24.37 8.91
CA PHE A 594 35.38 -23.07 9.26
C PHE A 594 36.62 -23.11 10.18
N SER A 595 37.31 -24.26 10.25
CA SER A 595 38.61 -24.39 10.91
C SER A 595 39.75 -23.67 10.15
N GLY A 596 39.53 -23.38 8.85
CA GLY A 596 40.44 -22.69 7.94
C GLY A 596 40.02 -21.24 7.63
N ASP A 597 40.00 -20.87 6.35
CA ASP A 597 39.45 -19.59 5.87
C ASP A 597 38.02 -19.76 5.32
N ALA A 598 37.32 -18.65 5.06
CA ALA A 598 35.97 -18.64 4.48
C ALA A 598 35.98 -18.34 2.95
N SER A 599 37.05 -18.67 2.24
CA SER A 599 37.24 -18.29 0.82
C SER A 599 36.21 -18.87 -0.15
N LYS A 600 35.51 -19.94 0.25
CA LYS A 600 34.42 -20.56 -0.52
C LYS A 600 33.13 -19.73 -0.51
N TRP A 601 33.02 -18.74 0.38
CA TRP A 601 31.81 -17.97 0.62
C TRP A 601 31.92 -16.58 0.01
N THR A 602 30.94 -16.22 -0.81
CA THR A 602 30.83 -14.89 -1.42
C THR A 602 29.87 -14.04 -0.61
N HIS A 603 30.32 -12.84 -0.24
CA HIS A 603 29.51 -11.88 0.49
C HIS A 603 28.66 -11.05 -0.46
N THR A 604 27.34 -11.20 -0.38
CA THR A 604 26.39 -10.52 -1.29
C THR A 604 25.40 -9.62 -0.55
N GLY A 605 25.24 -9.80 0.76
CA GLY A 605 24.38 -8.99 1.62
C GLY A 605 25.09 -7.85 2.35
N LYS A 606 24.39 -7.29 3.36
CA LYS A 606 24.97 -6.34 4.35
C LYS A 606 25.67 -7.10 5.49
N GLY A 607 26.11 -6.38 6.51
CA GLY A 607 26.66 -6.97 7.73
C GLY A 607 28.15 -7.23 7.64
N SER A 608 28.68 -7.82 8.71
CA SER A 608 30.11 -8.11 8.87
C SER A 608 30.28 -9.57 9.24
N TRP A 609 31.12 -10.28 8.48
CA TRP A 609 31.37 -11.71 8.65
C TRP A 609 32.85 -11.98 8.89
N SER A 610 33.15 -12.83 9.86
CA SER A 610 34.52 -13.27 10.15
C SER A 610 34.52 -14.65 10.78
N ILE A 611 35.63 -15.39 10.64
CA ILE A 611 35.81 -16.61 11.42
C ILE A 611 36.22 -16.24 12.85
N GLN A 612 35.55 -16.82 13.84
CA GLN A 612 35.84 -16.67 15.27
C GLN A 612 35.70 -18.03 15.94
N ASP A 613 36.75 -18.46 16.66
CA ASP A 613 36.78 -19.74 17.38
C ASP A 613 36.38 -20.95 16.52
N GLY A 614 36.79 -20.96 15.24
CA GLY A 614 36.48 -22.02 14.29
C GLY A 614 35.06 -21.99 13.72
N GLN A 615 34.30 -20.92 13.95
CA GLN A 615 32.94 -20.76 13.42
C GLN A 615 32.86 -19.54 12.50
N TYR A 616 31.99 -19.56 11.50
CA TYR A 616 31.73 -18.37 10.67
C TYR A 616 30.65 -17.51 11.29
N VAL A 617 31.02 -16.31 11.72
CA VAL A 617 30.19 -15.46 12.58
C VAL A 617 29.79 -14.20 11.84
N GLN A 618 28.48 -13.95 11.80
CA GLN A 618 27.95 -12.63 11.50
C GLN A 618 27.94 -11.81 12.80
N THR A 619 28.58 -10.64 12.79
CA THR A 619 28.85 -9.84 14.01
C THR A 619 28.02 -8.56 14.12
N ASP A 620 27.40 -8.10 13.04
CA ASP A 620 26.62 -6.87 13.03
C ASP A 620 25.17 -7.15 13.46
N VAL A 621 24.89 -6.92 14.75
CA VAL A 621 23.59 -7.18 15.37
C VAL A 621 22.44 -6.35 14.78
N ALA A 622 22.72 -5.25 14.08
CA ALA A 622 21.70 -4.38 13.49
C ALA A 622 21.50 -4.63 11.99
N ALA A 623 22.41 -5.34 11.34
CA ALA A 623 22.33 -5.58 9.91
C ALA A 623 21.20 -6.57 9.54
N GLU A 624 20.56 -6.29 8.41
CA GLU A 624 19.51 -7.10 7.81
C GLU A 624 19.96 -7.58 6.44
N ASN A 625 19.43 -8.72 5.96
CA ASN A 625 19.81 -9.36 4.70
C ASN A 625 21.34 -9.53 4.57
N THR A 626 21.93 -10.29 5.48
CA THR A 626 23.40 -10.40 5.60
C THR A 626 24.00 -11.55 4.79
N MET A 627 23.32 -11.98 3.73
CA MET A 627 23.60 -13.23 3.04
C MET A 627 25.06 -13.38 2.58
N VAL A 628 25.61 -14.56 2.87
CA VAL A 628 26.79 -15.14 2.23
C VAL A 628 26.38 -16.42 1.50
N SER A 629 26.95 -16.69 0.34
CA SER A 629 26.59 -17.86 -0.47
C SER A 629 27.81 -18.66 -0.96
N ALA A 630 27.66 -19.97 -1.09
CA ALA A 630 28.69 -20.87 -1.59
C ALA A 630 28.08 -21.98 -2.47
N GLY A 631 28.81 -22.38 -3.51
CA GLY A 631 28.40 -23.44 -4.44
C GLY A 631 28.01 -22.96 -5.83
N ASP A 632 27.38 -23.84 -6.61
CA ASP A 632 27.00 -23.60 -8.00
C ASP A 632 25.49 -23.39 -8.14
N THR A 633 25.10 -22.39 -8.93
CA THR A 633 23.69 -22.08 -9.25
C THR A 633 22.95 -23.21 -9.99
N ALA A 634 23.68 -24.15 -10.59
CA ALA A 634 23.15 -25.32 -11.27
C ALA A 634 22.84 -26.50 -10.34
N TRP A 635 23.28 -26.48 -9.07
CA TRP A 635 22.97 -27.58 -8.14
C TRP A 635 21.47 -27.73 -7.94
N HIS A 636 21.00 -28.97 -7.96
CA HIS A 636 19.62 -29.34 -7.68
C HIS A 636 19.64 -30.70 -6.95
N ASP A 637 18.50 -31.12 -6.40
CA ASP A 637 18.37 -32.42 -5.73
C ASP A 637 19.48 -32.68 -4.68
N TYR A 638 19.58 -31.82 -3.67
CA TYR A 638 20.64 -31.88 -2.65
C TYR A 638 20.11 -31.75 -1.22
N ASP A 639 20.95 -32.14 -0.26
CA ASP A 639 20.76 -31.96 1.17
C ASP A 639 21.77 -30.95 1.70
N VAL A 640 21.31 -29.96 2.46
CA VAL A 640 22.14 -29.00 3.21
C VAL A 640 22.07 -29.38 4.68
N LYS A 641 23.22 -29.54 5.33
CA LYS A 641 23.35 -29.68 6.78
C LYS A 641 24.22 -28.55 7.31
N VAL A 642 23.81 -27.93 8.42
CA VAL A 642 24.57 -26.86 9.06
C VAL A 642 24.20 -26.76 10.53
N LYS A 643 25.18 -26.44 11.37
CA LYS A 643 24.94 -26.02 12.76
C LYS A 643 24.86 -24.51 12.84
N ALA A 644 23.86 -24.02 13.56
CA ALA A 644 23.69 -22.60 13.78
C ALA A 644 23.47 -22.30 15.27
N THR A 645 24.07 -21.20 15.75
CA THR A 645 23.92 -20.72 17.12
C THR A 645 23.63 -19.24 17.12
N LYS A 646 22.47 -18.83 17.64
CA LYS A 646 22.17 -17.42 17.90
C LYS A 646 23.09 -16.92 19.02
N LYS A 647 23.79 -15.80 18.81
CA LYS A 647 24.70 -15.20 19.80
C LYS A 647 24.08 -13.98 20.50
N ALA A 648 23.36 -13.13 19.77
CA ALA A 648 22.64 -11.97 20.32
C ALA A 648 21.60 -11.45 19.30
N GLY A 649 20.84 -10.41 19.68
CA GLY A 649 19.93 -9.69 18.79
C GLY A 649 18.46 -10.08 18.88
N LYS A 650 17.64 -9.41 18.05
CA LYS A 650 16.18 -9.47 18.13
C LYS A 650 15.60 -10.74 17.50
N GLU A 651 16.26 -11.29 16.49
CA GLU A 651 15.76 -12.46 15.75
C GLU A 651 16.68 -13.68 15.94
N GLY A 652 16.49 -14.75 15.17
CA GLY A 652 17.40 -15.89 15.09
C GLY A 652 18.25 -15.87 13.81
N PHE A 653 18.35 -17.00 13.13
CA PHE A 653 19.29 -17.21 12.02
C PHE A 653 18.59 -17.75 10.79
N LEU A 654 19.24 -17.65 9.62
CA LEU A 654 18.68 -18.04 8.35
C LEU A 654 19.64 -18.94 7.55
N VAL A 655 19.07 -19.97 6.92
CA VAL A 655 19.78 -20.83 5.96
C VAL A 655 19.12 -20.69 4.60
N ALA A 656 19.89 -20.27 3.60
CA ALA A 656 19.42 -20.10 2.23
C ALA A 656 19.75 -21.33 1.38
N PHE A 657 18.86 -21.63 0.42
CA PHE A 657 18.98 -22.71 -0.55
C PHE A 657 18.33 -22.28 -1.87
N GLY A 658 18.66 -22.98 -2.95
CA GLY A 658 18.23 -22.57 -4.29
C GLY A 658 18.69 -21.15 -4.65
N VAL A 659 19.84 -20.71 -4.13
CA VAL A 659 20.36 -19.36 -4.33
C VAL A 659 20.91 -19.24 -5.75
N LYS A 660 20.27 -18.41 -6.58
CA LYS A 660 20.75 -18.08 -7.93
C LYS A 660 21.48 -16.76 -7.95
N ASP A 661 20.91 -15.78 -7.26
CA ASP A 661 21.43 -14.43 -7.10
C ASP A 661 20.77 -13.77 -5.87
N THR A 662 21.01 -12.47 -5.67
CA THR A 662 20.50 -11.70 -4.52
C THR A 662 19.00 -11.38 -4.59
N GLY A 663 18.34 -11.62 -5.72
CA GLY A 663 16.90 -11.46 -5.91
C GLY A 663 16.13 -12.78 -6.01
N ASN A 664 16.82 -13.90 -6.23
CA ASN A 664 16.23 -15.20 -6.52
C ASN A 664 16.81 -16.30 -5.63
N PHE A 665 16.11 -16.62 -4.54
CA PHE A 665 16.54 -17.61 -3.56
C PHE A 665 15.37 -18.08 -2.68
N TYR A 666 15.60 -19.14 -1.92
CA TYR A 666 14.76 -19.51 -0.78
C TYR A 666 15.59 -19.37 0.49
N TRP A 667 14.93 -19.07 1.60
CA TRP A 667 15.57 -19.23 2.89
C TRP A 667 14.61 -19.74 3.96
N TRP A 668 15.19 -20.42 4.94
CA TRP A 668 14.49 -20.83 6.14
C TRP A 668 14.88 -19.87 7.25
N ASN A 669 13.95 -18.97 7.59
CA ASN A 669 14.07 -17.97 8.64
C ASN A 669 13.61 -18.57 9.97
N LEU A 670 14.54 -18.74 10.92
CA LEU A 670 14.27 -19.35 12.22
C LEU A 670 14.34 -18.28 13.31
N GLY A 671 13.20 -18.02 13.96
CA GLY A 671 13.09 -16.98 15.00
C GLY A 671 13.08 -15.55 14.43
N GLY A 672 12.39 -15.33 13.31
CA GLY A 672 12.06 -14.00 12.80
C GLY A 672 10.97 -13.28 13.60
N TRP A 673 10.64 -12.05 13.19
CA TRP A 673 9.60 -11.20 13.79
C TRP A 673 9.74 -11.08 15.31
N ASN A 674 10.90 -10.58 15.76
CA ASN A 674 11.29 -10.52 17.17
C ASN A 674 11.35 -11.90 17.86
N ASN A 675 11.81 -12.94 17.15
CA ASN A 675 12.00 -14.28 17.71
C ASN A 675 10.72 -14.99 18.15
N THR A 676 9.64 -14.75 17.42
CA THR A 676 8.31 -15.32 17.71
C THR A 676 7.80 -16.26 16.64
N THR A 677 8.35 -16.18 15.42
CA THR A 677 7.88 -16.95 14.26
C THR A 677 9.07 -17.47 13.46
N SER A 678 8.91 -18.65 12.87
CA SER A 678 9.82 -19.20 11.88
C SER A 678 9.08 -19.42 10.57
N ALA A 679 9.71 -19.13 9.43
CA ALA A 679 9.08 -19.18 8.12
C ALA A 679 10.05 -19.66 7.03
N VAL A 680 9.50 -20.17 5.94
CA VAL A 680 10.22 -20.30 4.68
C VAL A 680 9.74 -19.21 3.76
N GLU A 681 10.66 -18.43 3.23
CA GLU A 681 10.35 -17.37 2.29
C GLU A 681 11.08 -17.63 0.96
N GLN A 682 10.42 -17.26 -0.13
CA GLN A 682 10.97 -17.28 -1.48
C GLN A 682 11.12 -15.84 -1.94
N ALA A 683 12.30 -15.50 -2.47
CA ALA A 683 12.54 -14.29 -3.22
C ALA A 683 12.51 -14.60 -4.71
N VAL A 684 11.72 -13.84 -5.48
CA VAL A 684 11.74 -13.84 -6.95
C VAL A 684 11.83 -12.40 -7.42
N ASP A 685 12.86 -12.09 -8.19
CA ASP A 685 13.18 -10.72 -8.62
C ASP A 685 13.24 -9.69 -7.48
N GLY A 686 13.67 -10.14 -6.29
CA GLY A 686 13.77 -9.32 -5.08
C GLY A 686 12.47 -9.16 -4.29
N GLY A 687 11.31 -9.52 -4.86
CA GLY A 687 10.05 -9.59 -4.12
C GLY A 687 9.97 -10.88 -3.31
N LYS A 688 9.53 -10.80 -2.05
CA LYS A 688 9.47 -11.94 -1.13
C LYS A 688 8.04 -12.39 -0.88
N SER A 689 7.86 -13.69 -0.69
CA SER A 689 6.60 -14.30 -0.27
C SER A 689 6.88 -15.47 0.67
N SER A 690 6.02 -15.62 1.69
CA SER A 690 6.08 -16.75 2.63
C SER A 690 5.45 -17.98 2.00
N LEU A 691 6.18 -19.10 1.97
CA LEU A 691 5.68 -20.40 1.52
C LEU A 691 5.05 -21.20 2.67
N MET A 692 5.59 -21.03 3.88
CA MET A 692 5.04 -21.61 5.10
C MET A 692 5.54 -20.84 6.33
N SER A 693 4.74 -20.77 7.38
CA SER A 693 5.12 -20.15 8.66
C SER A 693 4.56 -20.92 9.85
N LYS A 694 5.29 -20.89 10.97
CA LYS A 694 4.89 -21.50 12.25
C LYS A 694 5.41 -20.65 13.41
N PRO A 695 4.68 -20.54 14.53
CA PRO A 695 5.23 -19.98 15.76
C PRO A 695 6.52 -20.73 16.16
N GLY A 696 7.55 -20.00 16.59
CA GLY A 696 8.84 -20.58 16.92
C GLY A 696 9.85 -19.57 17.47
N THR A 697 10.69 -20.03 18.41
CA THR A 697 11.71 -19.20 19.08
C THR A 697 13.04 -19.94 19.07
N ILE A 698 14.12 -19.20 18.83
CA ILE A 698 15.50 -19.66 18.92
C ILE A 698 16.14 -19.16 20.21
N GLU A 699 16.72 -20.08 20.97
CA GLU A 699 17.41 -19.81 22.23
C GLU A 699 18.82 -19.27 21.96
N THR A 700 19.16 -18.15 22.60
CA THR A 700 20.51 -17.59 22.53
C THR A 700 21.51 -18.51 23.21
N GLY A 701 22.62 -18.81 22.54
CA GLY A 701 23.72 -19.64 23.04
C GLY A 701 23.53 -21.15 22.82
N ARG A 702 22.34 -21.59 22.38
CA ARG A 702 22.09 -22.99 22.02
C ARG A 702 22.47 -23.24 20.55
N ALA A 703 23.19 -24.33 20.30
CA ALA A 703 23.44 -24.83 18.96
C ALA A 703 22.26 -25.68 18.47
N TYR A 704 21.91 -25.49 17.19
CA TYR A 704 20.83 -26.21 16.51
C TYR A 704 21.39 -26.92 15.27
N ASP A 705 20.96 -28.16 15.05
CA ASP A 705 21.27 -28.91 13.83
C ASP A 705 20.16 -28.68 12.79
N LEU A 706 20.52 -28.11 11.63
CA LEU A 706 19.59 -27.79 10.55
C LEU A 706 19.83 -28.70 9.36
N GLU A 707 18.75 -29.24 8.78
CA GLU A 707 18.81 -30.00 7.53
C GLU A 707 17.73 -29.51 6.54
N VAL A 708 18.14 -29.20 5.31
CA VAL A 708 17.25 -28.84 4.19
C VAL A 708 17.42 -29.88 3.10
N LYS A 709 16.35 -30.60 2.75
CA LYS A 709 16.35 -31.60 1.69
C LYS A 709 15.54 -31.09 0.51
N VAL A 710 16.19 -30.86 -0.63
CA VAL A 710 15.57 -30.40 -1.87
C VAL A 710 15.46 -31.58 -2.83
N ARG A 711 14.26 -31.92 -3.31
CA ARG A 711 14.03 -32.96 -4.33
C ARG A 711 13.04 -32.45 -5.38
N GLY A 712 13.50 -32.17 -6.59
CA GLY A 712 12.73 -31.46 -7.59
C GLY A 712 12.27 -30.10 -7.04
N ARG A 713 10.97 -29.97 -6.77
CA ARG A 713 10.35 -28.78 -6.15
C ARG A 713 9.78 -29.04 -4.75
N GLN A 714 9.96 -30.27 -4.25
CA GLN A 714 9.66 -30.64 -2.87
C GLN A 714 10.83 -30.26 -1.97
N VAL A 715 10.54 -29.63 -0.84
CA VAL A 715 11.51 -29.31 0.21
C VAL A 715 11.03 -29.89 1.52
N THR A 716 11.94 -30.52 2.27
CA THR A 716 11.72 -30.98 3.65
C THR A 716 12.78 -30.40 4.57
N LEU A 717 12.35 -29.86 5.71
CA LEU A 717 13.16 -29.12 6.66
C LEU A 717 13.18 -29.87 7.98
N LEU A 718 14.37 -30.09 8.55
CA LEU A 718 14.53 -30.71 9.87
C LEU A 718 15.31 -29.78 10.81
N LEU A 719 14.79 -29.63 12.02
CA LEU A 719 15.40 -28.92 13.13
C LEU A 719 15.70 -29.94 14.23
N ASP A 720 16.97 -30.09 14.60
CA ASP A 720 17.45 -31.08 15.57
C ASP A 720 17.01 -32.52 15.23
N GLY A 721 17.03 -32.86 13.94
CA GLY A 721 16.64 -34.17 13.42
C GLY A 721 15.14 -34.46 13.42
N GLN A 722 14.29 -33.51 13.87
CA GLN A 722 12.84 -33.61 13.77
C GLN A 722 12.35 -32.82 12.56
N GLU A 723 11.36 -33.35 11.82
CA GLU A 723 10.75 -32.61 10.71
C GLU A 723 10.09 -31.34 11.26
N TRP A 724 10.63 -30.20 10.86
CA TRP A 724 10.04 -28.90 11.14
C TRP A 724 8.92 -28.59 10.14
N GLY A 725 9.06 -28.99 8.89
CA GLY A 725 7.98 -28.95 7.90
C GLY A 725 8.42 -29.31 6.49
N SER A 726 7.45 -29.36 5.57
CA SER A 726 7.65 -29.77 4.20
C SER A 726 6.67 -29.02 3.28
N PHE A 727 7.11 -28.63 2.09
CA PHE A 727 6.29 -27.95 1.09
C PHE A 727 6.71 -28.29 -0.33
N THR A 728 5.78 -28.11 -1.27
CA THR A 728 6.03 -28.18 -2.71
C THR A 728 5.75 -26.82 -3.30
N ASP A 729 6.75 -26.21 -3.93
CA ASP A 729 6.53 -24.97 -4.68
C ASP A 729 6.25 -25.34 -6.14
N ASP A 730 5.08 -25.83 -6.52
CA ASP A 730 4.76 -26.22 -7.91
C ASP A 730 3.61 -25.42 -8.54
N LYS A 731 3.16 -24.36 -7.84
CA LYS A 731 2.04 -23.53 -8.30
C LYS A 731 2.45 -22.76 -9.56
N PRO A 732 1.74 -22.96 -10.70
CA PRO A 732 2.09 -22.27 -11.94
C PRO A 732 1.76 -20.79 -11.85
N ALA A 733 2.66 -19.93 -12.34
CA ALA A 733 2.32 -18.54 -12.60
C ALA A 733 1.40 -18.44 -13.82
N GLU A 734 0.44 -17.52 -13.74
CA GLU A 734 -0.59 -17.33 -14.75
C GLU A 734 -0.47 -15.94 -15.40
N PRO A 735 0.53 -15.69 -16.27
CA PRO A 735 0.83 -14.36 -16.79
C PRO A 735 -0.14 -13.90 -17.91
N PHE A 736 -1.00 -14.77 -18.42
CA PHE A 736 -2.06 -14.42 -19.36
C PHE A 736 -3.43 -14.64 -18.72
N ARG A 737 -4.13 -13.55 -18.41
CA ARG A 737 -5.42 -13.59 -17.71
C ARG A 737 -6.43 -12.61 -18.26
N GLN A 738 -7.70 -12.95 -18.05
CA GLN A 738 -8.83 -12.23 -18.60
C GLN A 738 -10.01 -12.22 -17.62
N VAL A 739 -10.79 -11.16 -17.70
CA VAL A 739 -12.15 -11.13 -17.17
C VAL A 739 -13.02 -10.33 -18.13
N VAL A 740 -14.25 -10.78 -18.33
CA VAL A 740 -15.23 -10.06 -19.13
C VAL A 740 -16.34 -9.57 -18.23
N THR A 741 -16.68 -8.29 -18.34
CA THR A 741 -17.79 -7.70 -17.61
C THR A 741 -18.78 -7.02 -18.55
N ARG A 742 -19.99 -6.82 -18.07
CA ARG A 742 -21.06 -6.11 -18.79
C ARG A 742 -21.42 -4.84 -18.05
N ASP A 743 -21.44 -3.73 -18.78
CA ASP A 743 -22.06 -2.49 -18.32
C ASP A 743 -23.58 -2.62 -18.48
N ALA A 744 -24.33 -2.59 -17.39
CA ALA A 744 -25.78 -2.75 -17.37
C ALA A 744 -26.50 -1.55 -17.99
N LYS A 745 -25.91 -0.35 -17.91
CA LYS A 745 -26.51 0.88 -18.43
C LYS A 745 -26.41 0.96 -19.95
N THR A 746 -25.28 0.55 -20.54
CA THR A 746 -25.07 0.62 -22.00
C THR A 746 -25.25 -0.73 -22.70
N GLY A 747 -25.15 -1.84 -21.96
CA GLY A 747 -25.12 -3.20 -22.48
C GLY A 747 -23.77 -3.61 -23.06
N ASP A 748 -22.76 -2.73 -23.01
CA ASP A 748 -21.42 -2.98 -23.56
C ASP A 748 -20.76 -4.18 -22.86
N LEU A 749 -19.98 -4.94 -23.64
CA LEU A 749 -19.02 -5.90 -23.10
C LEU A 749 -17.68 -5.21 -22.92
N ILE A 750 -17.02 -5.47 -21.80
CA ILE A 750 -15.68 -4.99 -21.49
C ILE A 750 -14.80 -6.23 -21.32
N VAL A 751 -13.99 -6.53 -22.35
CA VAL A 751 -13.02 -7.63 -22.30
C VAL A 751 -11.71 -7.05 -21.77
N LYS A 752 -11.30 -7.48 -20.58
CA LYS A 752 -10.07 -7.04 -19.91
C LYS A 752 -9.07 -8.17 -20.01
N VAL A 753 -7.91 -7.90 -20.57
CA VAL A 753 -6.84 -8.91 -20.75
C VAL A 753 -5.53 -8.36 -20.23
N VAL A 754 -4.84 -9.20 -19.47
CA VAL A 754 -3.50 -8.97 -18.96
C VAL A 754 -2.58 -9.95 -19.66
N ASN A 755 -1.52 -9.43 -20.24
CA ASN A 755 -0.41 -10.19 -20.80
C ASN A 755 0.89 -9.75 -20.10
N ALA A 756 1.24 -10.40 -19.00
CA ALA A 756 2.47 -10.16 -18.24
C ALA A 756 3.70 -10.88 -18.84
N GLN A 757 3.61 -11.35 -20.08
CA GLN A 757 4.69 -12.04 -20.78
C GLN A 757 5.51 -11.05 -21.63
N PRO A 758 6.81 -11.34 -21.87
CA PRO A 758 7.67 -10.51 -22.72
C PRO A 758 7.39 -10.67 -24.22
N VAL A 759 6.36 -11.44 -24.60
CA VAL A 759 5.95 -11.67 -25.99
C VAL A 759 4.49 -11.25 -26.18
N ALA A 760 4.18 -10.77 -27.38
CA ALA A 760 2.80 -10.47 -27.74
C ALA A 760 1.98 -11.77 -27.80
N ALA A 761 0.74 -11.72 -27.33
CA ALA A 761 -0.18 -12.85 -27.33
C ALA A 761 -1.21 -12.67 -28.44
N ARG A 762 -1.14 -13.48 -29.50
CA ARG A 762 -2.16 -13.53 -30.56
C ARG A 762 -3.30 -14.39 -30.05
N THR A 763 -4.50 -13.81 -29.95
CA THR A 763 -5.60 -14.47 -29.25
C THR A 763 -6.84 -14.54 -30.12
N ALA A 764 -7.40 -15.73 -30.29
CA ALA A 764 -8.74 -15.92 -30.81
C ALA A 764 -9.76 -15.55 -29.72
N ILE A 765 -10.74 -14.71 -30.05
CA ILE A 765 -11.78 -14.26 -29.12
C ILE A 765 -13.13 -14.65 -29.70
N ASP A 766 -13.83 -15.53 -29.00
CA ASP A 766 -15.22 -15.92 -29.25
C ASP A 766 -16.13 -15.26 -28.21
N LEU A 767 -17.04 -14.39 -28.68
CA LEU A 767 -18.00 -13.68 -27.83
C LEU A 767 -19.28 -14.48 -27.54
N GLY A 768 -19.34 -15.76 -27.91
CA GLY A 768 -20.45 -16.67 -27.62
C GLY A 768 -21.76 -16.23 -28.27
N GLY A 769 -21.70 -15.72 -29.50
CA GLY A 769 -22.87 -15.22 -30.24
C GLY A 769 -23.42 -13.87 -29.73
N ALA A 770 -22.65 -13.11 -28.94
CA ALA A 770 -23.07 -11.77 -28.52
C ALA A 770 -23.23 -10.81 -29.71
N LYS A 771 -24.41 -10.20 -29.83
CA LYS A 771 -24.67 -9.18 -30.87
C LYS A 771 -23.95 -7.87 -30.55
N VAL A 772 -22.83 -7.64 -31.24
CA VAL A 772 -21.95 -6.49 -31.02
C VAL A 772 -21.74 -5.64 -32.27
N ARG A 773 -21.28 -4.40 -32.07
CA ARG A 773 -20.83 -3.53 -33.16
C ARG A 773 -19.42 -3.91 -33.60
N ALA A 774 -19.11 -3.65 -34.87
CA ALA A 774 -17.81 -3.98 -35.48
C ALA A 774 -16.59 -3.17 -34.99
N LYS A 775 -16.77 -2.35 -33.95
CA LYS A 775 -15.72 -1.47 -33.40
C LYS A 775 -15.66 -1.61 -31.89
N ALA A 776 -14.44 -1.76 -31.37
CA ALA A 776 -14.13 -1.64 -29.95
C ALA A 776 -13.33 -0.36 -29.70
N ARG A 777 -13.59 0.31 -28.57
CA ARG A 777 -12.61 1.23 -27.99
C ARG A 777 -11.58 0.38 -27.26
N VAL A 778 -10.31 0.56 -27.58
CA VAL A 778 -9.20 -0.12 -26.93
C VAL A 778 -8.51 0.87 -26.01
N THR A 779 -8.26 0.50 -24.76
CA THR A 779 -7.35 1.24 -23.88
C THR A 779 -6.29 0.28 -23.38
N THR A 780 -5.01 0.60 -23.63
CA THR A 780 -3.87 -0.27 -23.32
C THR A 780 -2.85 0.47 -22.47
N LEU A 781 -2.39 -0.17 -21.39
CA LEU A 781 -1.13 0.13 -20.72
C LEU A 781 -0.10 -0.87 -21.23
N ALA A 782 1.01 -0.38 -21.79
CA ALA A 782 2.13 -1.22 -22.23
C ALA A 782 3.44 -0.42 -22.08
N ALA A 783 4.44 -1.02 -21.46
CA ALA A 783 5.74 -0.43 -21.19
C ALA A 783 6.77 -1.54 -20.92
N ALA A 784 8.05 -1.17 -20.77
CA ALA A 784 9.06 -2.12 -20.29
C ALA A 784 8.70 -2.60 -18.86
N PRO A 785 8.96 -3.88 -18.50
CA PRO A 785 8.61 -4.42 -17.18
C PRO A 785 9.18 -3.63 -15.99
N ASP A 786 10.35 -3.04 -16.16
CA ASP A 786 11.08 -2.25 -15.17
C ASP A 786 10.74 -0.75 -15.20
N ALA A 787 9.84 -0.31 -16.10
CA ALA A 787 9.46 1.09 -16.20
C ALA A 787 8.76 1.56 -14.91
N VAL A 788 9.19 2.71 -14.39
CA VAL A 788 8.63 3.39 -13.21
C VAL A 788 8.23 4.81 -13.61
N ASN A 789 7.07 5.27 -13.14
CA ASN A 789 6.66 6.66 -13.26
C ASN A 789 7.31 7.49 -12.13
N THR A 790 7.84 8.65 -12.48
CA THR A 790 8.47 9.64 -11.57
C THR A 790 7.77 10.99 -11.69
N GLU A 791 8.23 12.00 -10.93
CA GLU A 791 7.73 13.37 -11.08
C GLU A 791 7.84 13.87 -12.54
N THR A 792 8.95 13.53 -13.21
CA THR A 792 9.32 14.11 -14.51
C THR A 792 9.16 13.16 -15.70
N ALA A 793 8.87 11.87 -15.46
CA ALA A 793 8.69 10.87 -16.50
C ALA A 793 7.46 9.98 -16.21
N THR A 794 6.63 9.77 -17.23
CA THR A 794 5.45 8.89 -17.15
C THR A 794 5.49 7.83 -18.26
N PRO A 795 6.48 6.92 -18.26
CA PRO A 795 6.61 5.88 -19.28
C PRO A 795 5.44 4.88 -19.28
N VAL A 796 4.74 4.72 -18.14
CA VAL A 796 3.55 3.88 -18.01
C VAL A 796 2.32 4.79 -18.04
N ALA A 797 1.66 4.87 -19.19
CA ALA A 797 0.45 5.69 -19.37
C ALA A 797 -0.56 5.00 -20.32
N PRO A 798 -1.86 5.15 -20.09
CA PRO A 798 -2.87 4.49 -20.90
C PRO A 798 -2.99 5.13 -22.29
N VAL A 799 -2.93 4.32 -23.34
CA VAL A 799 -3.12 4.73 -24.73
C VAL A 799 -4.48 4.24 -25.21
N THR A 800 -5.29 5.14 -25.79
CA THR A 800 -6.60 4.79 -26.35
C THR A 800 -6.55 4.73 -27.88
N SER A 801 -7.13 3.68 -28.46
CA SER A 801 -7.28 3.51 -29.91
C SER A 801 -8.64 2.89 -30.26
N THR A 802 -8.88 2.63 -31.55
CA THR A 802 -10.10 1.97 -32.03
C THR A 802 -9.73 0.74 -32.85
N PHE A 803 -10.21 -0.42 -32.44
CA PHE A 803 -10.10 -1.64 -33.23
C PHE A 803 -11.32 -1.80 -34.14
N ARG A 804 -11.09 -2.11 -35.42
CA ARG A 804 -12.10 -2.25 -36.48
C ARG A 804 -11.99 -3.65 -37.06
N GLY A 805 -12.62 -4.60 -36.38
CA GLY A 805 -12.55 -6.02 -36.71
C GLY A 805 -13.31 -6.88 -35.71
N VAL A 806 -14.16 -6.26 -34.88
CA VAL A 806 -14.95 -7.01 -33.91
C VAL A 806 -16.05 -7.74 -34.67
N ALA A 807 -16.12 -9.05 -34.49
CA ALA A 807 -17.21 -9.90 -34.94
C ALA A 807 -17.62 -10.81 -33.76
N GLU A 808 -18.49 -11.78 -34.02
CA GLU A 808 -18.82 -12.81 -33.01
C GLU A 808 -17.56 -13.59 -32.62
N GLU A 809 -16.73 -13.93 -33.61
CA GLU A 809 -15.40 -14.49 -33.44
C GLU A 809 -14.38 -13.58 -34.17
N PHE A 810 -13.28 -13.25 -33.51
CA PHE A 810 -12.23 -12.42 -34.11
C PHE A 810 -10.88 -12.63 -33.42
N SER A 811 -9.79 -12.28 -34.09
CA SER A 811 -8.45 -12.30 -33.50
C SER A 811 -8.02 -10.91 -33.04
N TYR A 812 -7.31 -10.86 -31.91
CA TYR A 812 -6.65 -9.65 -31.41
C TYR A 812 -5.27 -10.00 -30.85
N THR A 813 -4.27 -9.17 -31.14
CA THR A 813 -2.92 -9.34 -30.61
C THR A 813 -2.72 -8.42 -29.42
N PHE A 814 -2.65 -8.98 -28.22
CA PHE A 814 -2.33 -8.25 -27.00
C PHE A 814 -0.81 -8.02 -26.93
N PRO A 815 -0.33 -6.77 -26.80
CA PRO A 815 1.11 -6.50 -26.73
C PRO A 815 1.80 -7.25 -25.58
N ALA A 816 3.11 -7.49 -25.73
CA ALA A 816 3.96 -7.93 -24.63
C ALA A 816 3.86 -6.96 -23.46
N ASN A 817 3.89 -7.46 -22.22
CA ASN A 817 3.81 -6.68 -20.99
C ASN A 817 2.69 -5.63 -21.09
N SER A 818 1.43 -6.07 -21.08
CA SER A 818 0.31 -5.14 -21.25
C SER A 818 -0.94 -5.47 -20.46
N VAL A 819 -1.71 -4.43 -20.18
CA VAL A 819 -3.09 -4.50 -19.71
C VAL A 819 -3.96 -3.83 -20.76
N THR A 820 -4.92 -4.55 -21.33
CA THR A 820 -5.76 -4.07 -22.44
C THR A 820 -7.24 -4.23 -22.13
N PHE A 821 -8.00 -3.17 -22.33
CA PHE A 821 -9.44 -3.11 -22.19
C PHE A 821 -10.08 -2.90 -23.56
N LEU A 822 -10.83 -3.90 -24.04
CA LEU A 822 -11.65 -3.81 -25.24
C LEU A 822 -13.09 -3.53 -24.82
N ARG A 823 -13.54 -2.28 -24.93
CA ARG A 823 -14.95 -1.92 -24.72
C ARG A 823 -15.71 -2.06 -26.03
N ILE A 824 -16.53 -3.08 -26.12
CA ILE A 824 -17.29 -3.51 -27.28
C ILE A 824 -18.76 -3.12 -27.11
N LYS A 825 -19.26 -2.28 -28.01
CA LYS A 825 -20.65 -1.83 -27.94
C LYS A 825 -21.63 -2.92 -28.35
N LYS A 826 -22.71 -3.07 -27.59
CA LYS A 826 -23.84 -3.90 -28.00
C LYS A 826 -24.48 -3.33 -29.28
N ARG A 827 -24.92 -4.23 -30.16
CA ARG A 827 -25.60 -3.86 -31.41
C ARG A 827 -27.04 -3.42 -31.16
#